data_AF-A0A1F6AIN8-F1
#
_entry.id   AF-A0A1F6AIN8-F1
#
_cell.length_a   1.000
_cell.length_b   1.000
_cell.length_c   1.000
_cell.angle_alpha   90.00
_cell.angle_beta   90.00
_cell.angle_gamma   90.00
#
_symmetry.space_group_name_H-M   'P 1'
#
loop_
_entity.id
_entity.type
_entity.pdbx_description
1 polymer ?
#
loop_
_entity_poly.entity_id
_entity_poly.type
_entity_poly.pdbx_seq_one_letter_code
_entity_poly.pdbx_strand_id
1 'polypeptide(L)'
;MQRLSVFAGAIISGALFFIAYKEQDILFALLGVIAAIIAVLLTSNLTHLNRRISFSFPRLRFRLKKPNVTRKDIRKLIQQLFMKKLGLVLGAFFLVQSVLTYSVTIPSLSTPPQSTLIKLPLFAFYISLFKAEVATWTIQFLPVILTILFAVFVLKLRRAMLAVLLIGTVLVSILSTSATIFFSVRRVQEEARAMSSDLKTSDGAQKHGIITEPQAIVDHLKETQALPTLVGEGQNLTSTILTSLLTQKKQYSSFITQIIFPKALQLPALAVSLPGRMALLPNNTLIIRELDKNAIESVSPTLGRLMVRSYFNPKYIKEEPTLSVMGRQEYLKYREDLINEQLEELDGHIATAQRIINQAYAAINEDRAGIANNQAAIESAISNRDSDYQYCMSAGYSSYYFGFYRYYSDAECQAEYNRWNSIIDGYYENIYDWEQALNVDQANLAEYQKAKDILVRYRDLVETQKDTTPYELGLFEEPSTIKVVLESTSDTALADYLAVLAHEYLHYTSYVSEERSLPQFFEEGLTELFAREIIAKELHTPVGLGYPSIYPIMSKFSEEFSREDLERIYFTKDEKLLISLLNERYGDSFWNDSKYYFQIIPYLGGEDALDIVNTILFKIGGNAIKAEDLVSESSSWSN
;
A
#
# COMPACT_ATOMS: atom_id res chain seq x y z
N MET A 1 43.96 31.57 1.13
CA MET A 1 43.00 32.47 1.81
C MET A 1 43.49 33.06 3.13
N GLN A 2 44.16 32.31 4.04
CA GLN A 2 44.68 32.87 5.30
C GLN A 2 45.61 34.09 5.13
N ARG A 3 46.44 34.15 4.09
CA ARG A 3 47.28 35.34 3.83
C ARG A 3 46.44 36.57 3.45
N LEU A 4 45.27 36.37 2.85
CA LEU A 4 44.38 37.45 2.42
C LEU A 4 43.64 38.08 3.61
N SER A 5 43.21 37.28 4.59
CA SER A 5 42.54 37.77 5.80
C SER A 5 43.49 38.55 6.71
N VAL A 6 44.76 38.12 6.78
CA VAL A 6 45.82 38.83 7.51
C VAL A 6 46.16 40.14 6.84
N PHE A 7 46.25 40.15 5.51
CA PHE A 7 46.48 41.36 4.74
C PHE A 7 45.32 42.35 4.88
N ALA A 8 44.08 41.87 4.85
CA ALA A 8 42.90 42.69 5.09
C ALA A 8 42.87 43.25 6.53
N GLY A 9 43.18 42.43 7.54
CA GLY A 9 43.25 42.87 8.94
C GLY A 9 44.32 43.94 9.17
N ALA A 10 45.49 43.79 8.53
CA ALA A 10 46.57 44.78 8.56
C ALA A 10 46.19 46.09 7.84
N ILE A 11 45.51 46.01 6.70
CA ILE A 11 45.01 47.19 5.97
C ILE A 11 43.95 47.93 6.81
N ILE A 12 43.01 47.20 7.42
CA ILE A 12 41.96 47.79 8.26
C ILE A 12 42.56 48.44 9.49
N SER A 13 43.50 47.77 10.17
CA SER A 13 44.22 48.36 11.30
C SER A 13 45.00 49.61 10.88
N GLY A 14 45.73 49.55 9.77
CA GLY A 14 46.47 50.69 9.22
C GLY A 14 45.58 51.87 8.85
N ALA A 15 44.42 51.61 8.23
CA ALA A 15 43.43 52.63 7.92
C ALA A 15 42.83 53.26 9.19
N LEU A 16 42.54 52.45 10.21
CA LEU A 16 42.04 52.94 11.50
C LEU A 16 43.09 53.79 12.24
N PHE A 17 44.36 53.39 12.21
CA PHE A 17 45.45 54.21 12.75
C PHE A 17 45.68 55.50 11.95
N PHE A 18 45.57 55.45 10.62
CA PHE A 18 45.68 56.63 9.77
C PHE A 18 44.55 57.63 10.05
N ILE A 19 43.32 57.13 10.21
CA ILE A 19 42.16 57.95 10.61
C ILE A 19 42.38 58.49 12.02
N ALA A 20 42.85 57.68 12.96
CA ALA A 20 43.14 58.12 14.33
C ALA A 20 44.19 59.25 14.36
N TYR A 21 45.22 59.15 13.52
CA TYR A 21 46.25 60.16 13.37
C TYR A 21 45.71 61.46 12.75
N LYS A 22 44.95 61.34 11.66
CA LYS A 22 44.36 62.49 10.95
C LYS A 22 43.33 63.23 11.80
N GLU A 23 42.51 62.50 12.56
CA GLU A 23 41.40 63.05 13.35
C GLU A 23 41.76 63.33 14.82
N GLN A 24 42.98 63.00 15.25
CA GLN A 24 43.45 63.08 16.64
C GLN A 24 42.49 62.40 17.64
N ASP A 25 41.95 61.24 17.28
CA ASP A 25 40.87 60.57 18.01
C ASP A 25 41.34 59.21 18.58
N ILE A 26 41.42 59.13 19.91
CA ILE A 26 41.92 57.97 20.66
C ILE A 26 41.07 56.71 20.41
N LEU A 27 39.78 56.86 20.07
CA LEU A 27 38.91 55.71 19.84
C LEU A 27 39.32 54.93 18.58
N PHE A 28 39.66 55.62 17.50
CA PHE A 28 40.14 54.98 16.27
C PHE A 28 41.52 54.34 16.47
N ALA A 29 42.36 54.92 17.34
CA ALA A 29 43.62 54.30 17.71
C ALA A 29 43.37 52.98 18.47
N LEU A 30 42.42 52.97 19.41
CA LEU A 30 42.05 51.78 20.16
C LEU A 30 41.46 50.69 19.25
N LEU A 31 40.58 51.07 18.31
CA LEU A 31 40.01 50.16 17.32
C LEU A 31 41.08 49.61 16.35
N GLY A 32 42.05 50.45 15.96
CA GLY A 32 43.22 50.03 15.18
C GLY A 32 44.07 49.00 15.93
N VAL A 33 44.30 49.21 17.23
CA VAL A 33 45.00 48.24 18.11
C VAL A 33 44.22 46.93 18.21
N ILE A 34 42.90 46.99 18.45
CA ILE A 34 42.06 45.78 18.54
C ILE A 34 42.07 45.01 17.22
N ALA A 35 41.94 45.70 16.08
CA ALA A 35 42.03 45.09 14.75
C ALA A 35 43.41 44.45 14.50
N ALA A 36 44.50 45.08 14.96
CA ALA A 36 45.84 44.50 14.88
C ALA A 36 45.98 43.25 15.76
N ILE A 37 45.47 43.29 17.01
CA ILE A 37 45.50 42.15 17.93
C ILE A 37 44.70 40.98 17.35
N ILE A 38 43.51 41.23 16.79
CA ILE A 38 42.70 40.21 16.13
C ILE A 38 43.41 39.64 14.90
N ALA A 39 44.04 40.48 14.08
CA ALA A 39 44.83 40.02 12.93
C ALA A 39 46.01 39.13 13.37
N VAL A 40 46.67 39.48 14.47
CA VAL A 40 47.76 38.68 15.07
C VAL A 40 47.25 37.37 15.67
N LEU A 41 46.12 37.38 16.38
CA LEU A 41 45.50 36.18 16.95
C LEU A 41 45.00 35.21 15.86
N LEU A 42 44.50 35.75 14.73
CA LEU A 42 44.14 34.96 13.55
C LEU A 42 45.36 34.33 12.85
N THR A 43 46.56 34.93 13.00
CA THR A 43 47.82 34.32 12.52
C THR A 43 48.44 33.30 13.46
N SER A 44 48.17 33.37 14.76
CA SER A 44 48.94 32.63 15.77
C SER A 44 48.50 31.19 16.03
N ASN A 45 47.89 30.52 15.04
CA ASN A 45 47.56 29.09 15.13
C ASN A 45 48.75 28.16 14.82
N LEU A 46 49.98 28.61 15.05
CA LEU A 46 51.17 27.78 15.03
C LEU A 46 51.93 27.95 16.35
N THR A 47 52.01 26.83 17.07
CA THR A 47 52.96 26.52 18.13
C THR A 47 54.36 27.01 17.77
N HIS A 48 54.73 28.21 18.21
CA HIS A 48 56.07 28.64 18.62
C HIS A 48 56.08 30.16 18.80
N LEU A 49 55.74 30.63 20.01
CA LEU A 49 56.07 31.99 20.42
C LEU A 49 56.42 32.05 21.90
N ASN A 50 57.59 31.48 22.21
CA ASN A 50 58.30 31.76 23.46
C ASN A 50 59.30 32.91 23.23
N ARG A 51 58.82 34.07 22.78
CA ARG A 51 59.60 35.32 22.75
C ARG A 51 58.74 36.45 23.30
N ARG A 52 59.18 37.02 24.42
CA ARG A 52 58.67 38.29 24.98
C ARG A 52 58.80 39.37 23.90
N ILE A 53 57.67 39.82 23.35
CA ILE A 53 57.60 41.04 22.56
C ILE A 53 57.43 42.19 23.57
N SER A 54 58.46 43.02 23.76
CA SER A 54 58.32 44.28 24.46
C SER A 54 57.94 45.37 23.45
N PHE A 55 56.79 46.01 23.67
CA PHE A 55 56.40 47.20 22.92
C PHE A 55 56.89 48.45 23.66
N SER A 56 57.81 49.19 23.07
CA SER A 56 58.16 50.54 23.52
C SER A 56 57.25 51.56 22.83
N PHE A 57 56.37 52.21 23.59
CA PHE A 57 55.52 53.28 23.08
C PHE A 57 56.27 54.63 23.03
N PRO A 58 56.15 55.43 21.96
CA PRO A 58 56.56 56.82 21.98
C PRO A 58 55.61 57.62 22.87
N ARG A 59 56.15 58.38 23.84
CA ARG A 59 55.36 59.35 24.63
C ARG A 59 55.00 60.56 23.73
N LEU A 60 53.85 60.52 23.09
CA LEU A 60 53.25 61.68 22.42
C LEU A 60 52.72 62.67 23.48
N ARG A 61 53.39 63.81 23.64
CA ARG A 61 52.88 64.96 24.42
C ARG A 61 51.99 65.83 23.52
N PHE A 62 50.68 65.79 23.75
CA PHE A 62 49.74 66.75 23.15
C PHE A 62 49.70 68.04 23.97
N ARG A 63 50.04 69.17 23.34
CA ARG A 63 49.75 70.52 23.88
C ARG A 63 48.36 70.94 23.40
N LEU A 64 47.37 70.86 24.27
CA LEU A 64 46.04 71.43 24.01
C LEU A 64 46.05 72.93 24.36
N LYS A 65 45.83 73.80 23.36
CA LYS A 65 45.43 75.19 23.58
C LYS A 65 44.03 75.18 24.20
N LYS A 66 43.83 75.80 25.36
CA LYS A 66 42.50 76.02 25.96
C LYS A 66 41.71 77.01 25.09
N PRO A 67 40.56 76.65 24.53
CA PRO A 67 39.59 77.63 24.11
C PRO A 67 38.63 77.92 25.28
N ASN A 68 38.28 79.19 25.46
CA ASN A 68 37.19 79.58 26.35
C ASN A 68 35.86 79.13 25.73
N VAL A 69 35.41 77.93 26.07
CA VAL A 69 34.09 77.39 25.68
C VAL A 69 33.39 76.92 26.94
N THR A 70 32.14 77.35 27.13
CA THR A 70 31.38 77.01 28.33
C THR A 70 31.03 75.51 28.36
N ARG A 71 30.92 74.93 29.57
CA ARG A 71 30.62 73.49 29.79
C ARG A 71 29.36 73.01 29.07
N LYS A 72 28.40 73.90 28.78
CA LYS A 72 27.13 73.56 28.12
C LYS A 72 27.32 73.32 26.61
N ASP A 73 28.20 74.09 25.97
CA ASP A 73 28.51 73.98 24.55
C ASP A 73 29.40 72.77 24.25
N ILE A 74 30.35 72.46 25.14
CA ILE A 74 31.16 71.23 25.06
C ILE A 74 30.28 69.99 25.15
N ARG A 75 29.26 69.98 26.03
CA ARG A 75 28.36 68.81 26.18
C ARG A 75 27.47 68.60 24.95
N LYS A 76 27.00 69.69 24.34
CA LYS A 76 26.19 69.66 23.11
C LYS A 76 27.02 69.27 21.88
N LEU A 77 28.26 69.79 21.80
CA LEU A 77 29.22 69.45 20.74
C LEU A 77 29.69 67.99 20.86
N ILE A 78 29.99 67.50 22.08
CA ILE A 78 30.29 66.09 22.33
C ILE A 78 29.07 65.22 22.01
N GLN A 79 27.84 65.60 22.37
CA GLN A 79 26.64 64.84 22.00
C GLN A 79 26.42 64.81 20.47
N GLN A 80 26.63 65.93 19.76
CA GLN A 80 26.48 65.98 18.32
C GLN A 80 27.59 65.22 17.58
N LEU A 81 28.84 65.31 18.05
CA LEU A 81 29.95 64.54 17.52
C LEU A 81 29.80 63.05 17.82
N PHE A 82 29.35 62.69 19.03
CA PHE A 82 29.12 61.30 19.40
C PHE A 82 27.95 60.71 18.62
N MET A 83 26.82 61.41 18.44
CA MET A 83 25.69 60.91 17.65
C MET A 83 26.00 60.83 16.14
N LYS A 84 26.76 61.78 15.57
CA LYS A 84 27.20 61.71 14.16
C LYS A 84 28.22 60.60 13.92
N LYS A 85 29.12 60.34 14.88
CA LYS A 85 30.16 59.32 14.76
C LYS A 85 29.71 57.92 15.23
N LEU A 86 28.65 57.81 16.04
CA LEU A 86 28.13 56.54 16.54
C LEU A 86 27.54 55.66 15.43
N GLY A 87 26.87 56.25 14.43
CA GLY A 87 26.43 55.50 13.25
C GLY A 87 27.60 54.90 12.47
N LEU A 88 28.75 55.59 12.49
CA LEU A 88 29.98 55.14 11.85
C LEU A 88 30.68 54.04 12.66
N VAL A 89 30.64 54.12 13.99
CA VAL A 89 31.14 53.07 14.90
C VAL A 89 30.25 51.82 14.86
N LEU A 90 28.92 51.98 14.87
CA LEU A 90 27.98 50.87 14.68
C LEU A 90 28.12 50.26 13.29
N GLY A 91 28.21 51.08 12.25
CA GLY A 91 28.49 50.62 10.88
C GLY A 91 29.79 49.85 10.78
N ALA A 92 30.87 50.33 11.40
CA ALA A 92 32.14 49.62 11.45
C ALA A 92 32.06 48.31 12.26
N PHE A 93 31.34 48.30 13.38
CA PHE A 93 31.12 47.10 14.19
C PHE A 93 30.34 46.03 13.42
N PHE A 94 29.21 46.40 12.79
CA PHE A 94 28.42 45.50 11.96
C PHE A 94 29.18 45.03 10.71
N LEU A 95 29.99 45.90 10.09
CA LEU A 95 30.85 45.53 8.97
C LEU A 95 31.90 44.51 9.40
N VAL A 96 32.60 44.77 10.52
CA VAL A 96 33.61 43.85 11.07
C VAL A 96 32.97 42.52 11.46
N GLN A 97 31.79 42.55 12.07
CA GLN A 97 31.06 41.34 12.42
C GLN A 97 30.63 40.57 11.15
N SER A 98 30.09 41.25 10.15
CA SER A 98 29.69 40.64 8.87
C SER A 98 30.89 40.04 8.15
N VAL A 99 32.03 40.75 8.10
CA VAL A 99 33.28 40.27 7.51
C VAL A 99 33.82 39.07 8.29
N LEU A 100 33.80 39.08 9.64
CA LEU A 100 34.22 37.95 10.46
C LEU A 100 33.33 36.72 10.24
N THR A 101 32.01 36.88 10.22
CA THR A 101 31.08 35.81 9.89
C THR A 101 31.38 35.25 8.50
N TYR A 102 31.48 36.11 7.48
CA TYR A 102 31.78 35.73 6.09
C TYR A 102 33.15 35.04 5.94
N SER A 103 34.17 35.52 6.65
CA SER A 103 35.54 35.01 6.59
C SER A 103 35.73 33.66 7.27
N VAL A 104 34.85 33.31 8.21
CA VAL A 104 34.94 32.04 8.95
C VAL A 104 33.97 31.00 8.41
N THR A 105 32.79 31.38 7.92
CA THR A 105 31.84 30.42 7.31
C THR A 105 32.29 29.92 5.94
N ILE A 106 32.95 30.74 5.12
CA ILE A 106 33.34 30.32 3.76
C ILE A 106 34.44 29.26 3.76
N PRO A 107 35.55 29.39 4.52
CA PRO A 107 36.62 28.40 4.51
C PRO A 107 36.24 27.07 5.17
N SER A 108 35.30 27.06 6.12
CA SER A 108 34.76 25.82 6.71
C SER A 108 33.78 25.08 5.79
N LEU A 109 33.26 25.76 4.76
CA LEU A 109 32.37 25.20 3.74
C LEU A 109 33.10 24.85 2.42
N SER A 110 34.30 25.38 2.17
CA SER A 110 34.96 25.34 0.85
C SER A 110 36.18 24.42 0.73
N THR A 111 36.48 23.55 1.69
CA THR A 111 37.55 22.54 1.52
C THR A 111 36.95 21.22 1.05
N PRO A 112 37.04 20.87 -0.26
CA PRO A 112 36.86 19.48 -0.65
C PRO A 112 37.97 18.63 -0.01
N PRO A 113 37.70 17.37 0.36
CA PRO A 113 38.71 16.50 0.92
C PRO A 113 39.69 16.09 -0.20
N GLN A 114 40.76 16.87 -0.39
CA GLN A 114 41.88 16.44 -1.21
C GLN A 114 42.85 15.62 -0.35
N SER A 115 42.75 14.31 -0.54
CA SER A 115 43.83 13.32 -0.65
C SER A 115 44.96 13.23 0.42
N THR A 116 44.96 12.06 1.07
CA THR A 116 46.06 11.06 1.14
C THR A 116 47.18 11.07 2.19
N LEU A 117 47.19 11.87 3.27
CA LEU A 117 48.33 11.76 4.23
C LEU A 117 48.06 11.76 5.74
N ILE A 118 46.81 11.60 6.18
CA ILE A 118 46.52 11.41 7.61
C ILE A 118 45.61 10.18 7.79
N LYS A 119 46.16 9.10 8.36
CA LYS A 119 45.53 7.77 8.53
C LYS A 119 44.34 7.72 9.50
N LEU A 120 43.75 8.86 9.88
CA LEU A 120 42.52 8.91 10.68
C LEU A 120 41.59 10.01 10.13
N PRO A 121 40.92 9.77 8.97
CA PRO A 121 39.97 10.71 8.36
C PRO A 121 38.84 11.10 9.31
N LEU A 122 38.44 10.18 10.22
CA LEU A 122 37.47 10.45 11.28
C LEU A 122 37.95 11.52 12.28
N PHE A 123 39.23 11.54 12.66
CA PHE A 123 39.74 12.51 13.65
C PHE A 123 39.92 13.91 13.05
N ALA A 124 40.33 14.01 11.77
CA ALA A 124 40.39 15.29 11.05
C ALA A 124 38.99 15.84 10.75
N PHE A 125 38.03 14.97 10.43
CA PHE A 125 36.62 15.33 10.28
C PHE A 125 36.00 15.78 11.60
N TYR A 126 36.20 15.04 12.70
CA TYR A 126 35.76 15.42 14.05
C TYR A 126 36.42 16.73 14.53
N ILE A 127 37.70 16.98 14.23
CA ILE A 127 38.32 18.27 14.54
C ILE A 127 37.71 19.38 13.69
N SER A 128 37.33 19.14 12.43
CA SER A 128 36.66 20.14 11.60
C SER A 128 35.22 20.40 12.04
N LEU A 129 34.50 19.36 12.48
CA LEU A 129 33.14 19.43 13.00
C LEU A 129 33.11 20.06 14.39
N PHE A 130 34.00 19.66 15.31
CA PHE A 130 34.16 20.27 16.62
C PHE A 130 34.66 21.72 16.49
N LYS A 131 35.54 22.03 15.53
CA LYS A 131 35.90 23.41 15.22
C LYS A 131 34.76 24.19 14.57
N ALA A 132 33.94 23.58 13.71
CA ALA A 132 32.79 24.23 13.10
C ALA A 132 31.67 24.44 14.12
N GLU A 133 31.44 23.49 15.02
CA GLU A 133 30.42 23.50 16.07
C GLU A 133 30.82 24.50 17.16
N VAL A 134 32.04 24.40 17.71
CA VAL A 134 32.59 25.40 18.64
C VAL A 134 32.71 26.78 17.97
N ALA A 135 33.06 26.86 16.68
CA ALA A 135 33.01 28.11 15.93
C ALA A 135 31.57 28.61 15.74
N THR A 136 30.57 27.78 15.47
CA THR A 136 29.17 28.24 15.37
C THR A 136 28.61 28.68 16.71
N TRP A 137 28.93 27.98 17.81
CA TRP A 137 28.54 28.40 19.16
C TRP A 137 29.24 29.71 19.55
N THR A 138 30.55 29.84 19.30
CA THR A 138 31.24 31.11 19.52
C THR A 138 30.80 32.21 18.54
N ILE A 139 30.50 31.93 17.27
CA ILE A 139 30.08 32.94 16.27
C ILE A 139 28.61 33.34 16.45
N GLN A 140 27.74 32.49 17.01
CA GLN A 140 26.36 32.85 17.32
C GLN A 140 26.22 33.49 18.70
N PHE A 141 26.96 33.02 19.71
CA PHE A 141 26.90 33.62 21.06
C PHE A 141 27.83 34.81 21.24
N LEU A 142 28.98 34.92 20.58
CA LEU A 142 29.88 36.08 20.75
C LEU A 142 29.21 37.39 20.29
N PRO A 143 28.42 37.45 19.21
CA PRO A 143 27.62 38.63 18.90
C PRO A 143 26.55 38.90 19.94
N VAL A 144 25.85 37.87 20.42
CA VAL A 144 24.81 38.04 21.45
C VAL A 144 25.44 38.54 22.76
N ILE A 145 26.58 37.98 23.17
CA ILE A 145 27.34 38.38 24.35
C ILE A 145 27.97 39.77 24.17
N LEU A 146 28.56 40.08 23.01
CA LEU A 146 29.06 41.42 22.70
C LEU A 146 27.94 42.45 22.64
N THR A 147 26.77 42.08 22.13
CA THR A 147 25.60 42.95 22.07
C THR A 147 24.97 43.11 23.45
N ILE A 148 24.94 42.07 24.30
CA ILE A 148 24.52 42.17 25.69
C ILE A 148 25.51 43.02 26.48
N LEU A 149 26.82 42.81 26.35
CA LEU A 149 27.85 43.62 27.01
C LEU A 149 27.83 45.07 26.53
N PHE A 150 27.62 45.30 25.23
CA PHE A 150 27.46 46.64 24.65
C PHE A 150 26.12 47.27 25.05
N ALA A 151 25.03 46.50 25.13
CA ALA A 151 23.74 46.95 25.62
C ALA A 151 23.80 47.27 27.12
N VAL A 152 24.52 46.50 27.94
CA VAL A 152 24.79 46.80 29.36
C VAL A 152 25.65 48.06 29.51
N PHE A 153 26.63 48.26 28.63
CA PHE A 153 27.43 49.49 28.57
C PHE A 153 26.59 50.71 28.11
N VAL A 154 25.65 50.51 27.18
CA VAL A 154 24.76 51.53 26.61
C VAL A 154 23.47 51.70 27.42
N LEU A 155 23.13 50.80 28.35
CA LEU A 155 21.92 50.88 29.21
C LEU A 155 21.93 52.08 30.16
N LYS A 156 23.06 52.81 30.25
CA LYS A 156 23.11 54.18 30.81
C LYS A 156 22.52 55.26 29.89
N LEU A 157 22.21 54.96 28.63
CA LEU A 157 21.74 55.88 27.59
C LEU A 157 20.59 55.28 26.74
N ARG A 158 19.36 55.56 27.18
CA ARG A 158 18.06 55.57 26.44
C ARG A 158 17.59 54.29 25.71
N ARG A 159 16.33 53.93 26.00
CA ARG A 159 15.54 52.78 25.47
C ARG A 159 15.52 52.64 23.94
N ALA A 160 15.62 53.73 23.18
CA ALA A 160 15.61 53.69 21.71
C ALA A 160 16.87 53.02 21.11
N MET A 161 18.02 53.13 21.77
CA MET A 161 19.26 52.50 21.30
C MET A 161 19.25 50.99 21.50
N LEU A 162 18.65 50.53 22.60
CA LEU A 162 18.48 49.11 22.88
C LEU A 162 17.64 48.44 21.78
N ALA A 163 16.55 49.10 21.35
CA ALA A 163 15.70 48.59 20.28
C ALA A 163 16.46 48.45 18.95
N VAL A 164 17.28 49.43 18.57
CA VAL A 164 18.08 49.36 17.32
C VAL A 164 19.14 48.26 17.37
N LEU A 165 19.81 48.07 18.52
CA LEU A 165 20.78 46.98 18.71
C LEU A 165 20.11 45.61 18.66
N LEU A 166 18.94 45.47 19.29
CA LEU A 166 18.19 44.22 19.36
C LEU A 166 17.60 43.86 18.00
N ILE A 167 17.09 44.84 17.26
CA ILE A 167 16.67 44.67 15.86
C ILE A 167 17.87 44.29 15.00
N GLY A 168 19.02 44.96 15.16
CA GLY A 168 20.24 44.67 14.41
C GLY A 168 20.77 43.25 14.65
N THR A 169 20.79 42.77 15.89
CA THR A 169 21.19 41.38 16.18
C THR A 169 20.18 40.36 15.68
N VAL A 170 18.88 40.62 15.83
CA VAL A 170 17.85 39.76 15.26
C VAL A 170 18.02 39.67 13.74
N LEU A 171 18.27 40.79 13.06
CA LEU A 171 18.48 40.82 11.61
C LEU A 171 19.75 40.05 11.20
N VAL A 172 20.86 40.24 11.90
CA VAL A 172 22.12 39.53 11.63
C VAL A 172 21.98 38.03 11.89
N SER A 173 21.28 37.63 12.96
CA SER A 173 20.98 36.23 13.24
C SER A 173 20.08 35.62 12.16
N ILE A 174 19.03 36.32 11.73
CA ILE A 174 18.17 35.87 10.63
C ILE A 174 18.97 35.72 9.33
N LEU A 175 19.80 36.70 8.98
CA LEU A 175 20.64 36.67 7.78
C LEU A 175 21.69 35.56 7.84
N SER A 176 22.31 35.35 8.99
CA SER A 176 23.28 34.27 9.24
C SER A 176 22.63 32.90 9.08
N THR A 177 21.49 32.67 9.72
CA THR A 177 20.73 31.42 9.61
C THR A 177 20.24 31.20 8.19
N SER A 178 19.74 32.26 7.53
CA SER A 178 19.28 32.19 6.14
C SER A 178 20.43 31.87 5.18
N ALA A 179 21.60 32.48 5.37
CA ALA A 179 22.80 32.19 4.59
C ALA A 179 23.25 30.74 4.81
N THR A 180 23.23 30.25 6.05
CA THR A 180 23.57 28.87 6.38
C THR A 180 22.63 27.89 5.66
N ILE A 181 21.31 28.12 5.73
CA ILE A 181 20.31 27.33 5.02
C ILE A 181 20.56 27.38 3.50
N PHE A 182 20.79 28.57 2.93
CA PHE A 182 21.06 28.74 1.51
C PHE A 182 22.32 27.98 1.05
N PHE A 183 23.41 28.05 1.80
CA PHE A 183 24.64 27.31 1.48
C PHE A 183 24.45 25.80 1.64
N SER A 184 23.71 25.34 2.66
CA SER A 184 23.36 23.92 2.81
C SER A 184 22.54 23.42 1.63
N VAL A 185 21.50 24.15 1.21
CA VAL A 185 20.70 23.84 0.02
C VAL A 185 21.59 23.76 -1.22
N ARG A 186 22.46 24.76 -1.44
CA ARG A 186 23.34 24.80 -2.61
C ARG A 186 24.34 23.64 -2.63
N ARG A 187 24.95 23.30 -1.49
CA ARG A 187 25.85 22.15 -1.38
C ARG A 187 25.14 20.84 -1.72
N VAL A 188 23.94 20.64 -1.16
CA VAL A 188 23.13 19.45 -1.47
C VAL A 188 22.83 19.38 -2.96
N GLN A 189 22.49 20.50 -3.60
CA GLN A 189 22.24 20.56 -5.04
C GLN A 189 23.49 20.28 -5.88
N GLU A 190 24.67 20.79 -5.49
CA GLU A 190 25.93 20.54 -6.20
C GLU A 190 26.31 19.04 -6.10
N GLU A 191 26.19 18.43 -4.93
CA GLU A 191 26.42 16.99 -4.75
C GLU A 191 25.39 16.16 -5.52
N ALA A 192 24.12 16.56 -5.51
CA ALA A 192 23.05 15.91 -6.24
C ALA A 192 23.24 15.98 -7.76
N ARG A 193 23.74 17.10 -8.30
CA ARG A 193 24.07 17.24 -9.73
C ARG A 193 25.23 16.35 -10.14
N ALA A 194 26.29 16.32 -9.32
CA ALA A 194 27.43 15.43 -9.56
C ALA A 194 26.97 13.96 -9.58
N MET A 195 26.14 13.57 -8.61
CA MET A 195 25.57 12.23 -8.54
C MET A 195 24.65 11.91 -9.72
N SER A 196 23.71 12.80 -10.06
CA SER A 196 22.84 12.65 -11.23
C SER A 196 23.63 12.45 -12.53
N SER A 197 24.78 13.13 -12.67
CA SER A 197 25.66 12.94 -13.82
C SER A 197 26.31 11.56 -13.85
N ASP A 198 26.83 11.08 -12.71
CA ASP A 198 27.44 9.74 -12.59
C ASP A 198 26.39 8.64 -12.89
N LEU A 199 25.16 8.81 -12.39
CA LEU A 199 24.08 7.83 -12.49
C LEU A 199 23.60 7.52 -13.92
N LYS A 200 23.99 8.29 -14.94
CA LYS A 200 23.56 8.07 -16.34
C LYS A 200 24.15 6.80 -16.98
N THR A 201 25.18 6.22 -16.38
CA THR A 201 25.91 5.08 -16.91
C THR A 201 25.80 3.88 -15.97
N SER A 202 25.85 2.66 -16.50
CA SER A 202 25.83 1.42 -15.68
C SER A 202 26.95 1.40 -14.65
N ASP A 203 28.18 1.74 -15.05
CA ASP A 203 29.34 1.82 -14.14
C ASP A 203 29.13 2.84 -13.02
N GLY A 204 28.56 4.00 -13.35
CA GLY A 204 28.29 5.05 -12.37
C GLY A 204 27.17 4.67 -11.40
N ALA A 205 26.10 4.03 -11.88
CA ALA A 205 25.05 3.47 -11.03
C ALA A 205 25.62 2.40 -10.08
N GLN A 206 26.44 1.48 -10.59
CA GLN A 206 27.08 0.42 -9.81
C GLN A 206 28.04 0.97 -8.74
N LYS A 207 28.81 2.02 -9.06
CA LYS A 207 29.67 2.74 -8.09
C LYS A 207 28.88 3.30 -6.90
N HIS A 208 27.60 3.59 -7.11
CA HIS A 208 26.67 4.02 -6.07
C HIS A 208 25.89 2.88 -5.42
N GLY A 209 26.22 1.61 -5.72
CA GLY A 209 25.56 0.43 -5.16
C GLY A 209 24.17 0.18 -5.74
N ILE A 210 23.85 0.76 -6.90
CA ILE A 210 22.57 0.53 -7.59
C ILE A 210 22.71 -0.68 -8.51
N ILE A 211 21.74 -1.59 -8.43
CA ILE A 211 21.65 -2.78 -9.28
C ILE A 211 20.56 -2.54 -10.31
N THR A 212 20.90 -2.60 -11.60
CA THR A 212 19.94 -2.34 -12.70
C THR A 212 19.67 -3.57 -13.59
N GLU A 213 20.48 -4.62 -13.45
CA GLU A 213 20.31 -5.86 -14.20
C GLU A 213 19.25 -6.75 -13.50
N PRO A 214 18.19 -7.21 -14.21
CA PRO A 214 17.10 -7.97 -13.60
C PRO A 214 17.55 -9.19 -12.81
N GLN A 215 18.46 -10.00 -13.36
CA GLN A 215 18.97 -11.19 -12.66
C GLN A 215 19.71 -10.83 -11.36
N ALA A 216 20.51 -9.77 -11.36
CA ALA A 216 21.21 -9.34 -10.15
C ALA A 216 20.26 -8.78 -9.09
N ILE A 217 19.14 -8.17 -9.52
CA ILE A 217 18.05 -7.78 -8.61
C ILE A 217 17.44 -9.04 -7.98
N VAL A 218 17.09 -10.04 -8.79
CA VAL A 218 16.55 -11.33 -8.32
C VAL A 218 17.48 -11.98 -7.31
N ASP A 219 18.78 -12.07 -7.63
CA ASP A 219 19.78 -12.67 -6.75
C ASP A 219 19.85 -11.95 -5.40
N HIS A 220 19.79 -10.60 -5.41
CA HIS A 220 19.78 -9.80 -4.18
C HIS A 220 18.49 -10.01 -3.36
N LEU A 221 17.32 -10.07 -4.01
CA LEU A 221 16.05 -10.32 -3.35
C LEU A 221 16.00 -11.72 -2.73
N LYS A 222 16.59 -12.72 -3.41
CA LYS A 222 16.77 -14.08 -2.89
C LYS A 222 17.79 -14.13 -1.74
N GLU A 223 18.83 -13.32 -1.74
CA GLU A 223 19.79 -13.28 -0.64
C GLU A 223 19.17 -12.66 0.62
N THR A 224 18.51 -11.51 0.46
CA THR A 224 17.95 -10.75 1.58
C THR A 224 16.66 -11.34 2.13
N GLN A 225 15.89 -12.04 1.29
CA GLN A 225 14.55 -12.57 1.62
C GLN A 225 13.60 -11.48 2.17
N ALA A 226 13.84 -10.21 1.84
CA ALA A 226 13.11 -9.06 2.34
C ALA A 226 12.42 -8.35 1.18
N LEU A 227 11.13 -8.05 1.35
CA LEU A 227 10.36 -7.29 0.38
C LEU A 227 10.95 -5.87 0.23
N PRO A 228 11.33 -5.44 -0.99
CA PRO A 228 11.83 -4.09 -1.21
C PRO A 228 10.70 -3.07 -1.14
N THR A 229 11.02 -1.83 -0.78
CA THR A 229 10.09 -0.71 -0.98
C THR A 229 9.89 -0.49 -2.48
N LEU A 230 8.65 -0.54 -2.95
CA LEU A 230 8.31 -0.40 -4.38
C LEU A 230 8.00 1.06 -4.72
N VAL A 231 8.61 1.57 -5.79
CA VAL A 231 8.40 2.95 -6.26
C VAL A 231 8.22 2.95 -7.77
N GLY A 232 7.08 3.49 -8.23
CA GLY A 232 6.77 3.68 -9.65
C GLY A 232 7.27 5.00 -10.24
N GLU A 233 6.93 5.23 -11.50
CA GLU A 233 7.18 6.51 -12.17
C GLU A 233 6.25 7.60 -11.64
N GLY A 234 6.78 8.79 -11.32
CA GLY A 234 5.98 9.88 -10.76
C GLY A 234 6.77 11.14 -10.39
N GLN A 235 6.05 12.24 -10.13
CA GLN A 235 6.64 13.46 -9.57
C GLN A 235 7.23 13.12 -8.20
N ASN A 236 8.54 13.33 -8.04
CA ASN A 236 9.40 12.98 -6.88
C ASN A 236 10.34 11.79 -7.06
N LEU A 237 10.32 11.03 -8.17
CA LEU A 237 11.25 9.92 -8.38
C LEU A 237 12.72 10.34 -8.22
N THR A 238 13.11 11.47 -8.83
CA THR A 238 14.44 12.05 -8.68
C THR A 238 14.78 12.34 -7.21
N SER A 239 13.84 12.95 -6.48
CA SER A 239 14.04 13.26 -5.06
C SER A 239 14.21 11.99 -4.24
N THR A 240 13.44 10.94 -4.51
CA THR A 240 13.53 9.64 -3.85
C THR A 240 14.91 8.99 -4.08
N ILE A 241 15.37 8.91 -5.34
CA ILE A 241 16.67 8.36 -5.69
C ILE A 241 17.79 9.12 -4.97
N LEU A 242 17.83 10.43 -5.13
CA LEU A 242 18.90 11.26 -4.57
C LEU A 242 18.88 11.26 -3.04
N THR A 243 17.69 11.28 -2.42
CA THR A 243 17.55 11.21 -0.95
C THR A 243 18.08 9.89 -0.43
N SER A 244 17.73 8.76 -1.05
CA SER A 244 18.24 7.45 -0.67
C SER A 244 19.76 7.41 -0.71
N LEU A 245 20.36 7.80 -1.84
CA LEU A 245 21.81 7.77 -2.05
C LEU A 245 22.58 8.74 -1.15
N LEU A 246 22.06 9.95 -0.94
CA LEU A 246 22.71 10.95 -0.09
C LEU A 246 22.64 10.56 1.40
N THR A 247 21.54 9.96 1.84
CA THR A 247 21.36 9.52 3.24
C THR A 247 22.33 8.41 3.60
N GLN A 248 22.69 7.54 2.66
CA GLN A 248 23.68 6.48 2.90
C GLN A 248 25.08 6.98 3.23
N LYS A 249 25.45 8.20 2.82
CA LYS A 249 26.79 8.74 3.07
C LYS A 249 27.08 9.02 4.55
N LYS A 250 26.13 8.80 5.48
CA LYS A 250 26.22 8.98 6.96
C LYS A 250 26.79 10.34 7.42
N GLN A 251 26.91 11.32 6.52
CA GLN A 251 27.60 12.60 6.74
C GLN A 251 26.63 13.76 7.00
N TYR A 252 25.32 13.53 6.90
CA TYR A 252 24.29 14.56 7.03
C TYR A 252 23.57 14.44 8.37
N SER A 253 23.31 15.58 9.00
CA SER A 253 22.50 15.64 10.22
C SER A 253 21.01 15.45 9.91
N SER A 254 20.22 15.11 10.93
CA SER A 254 18.76 15.00 10.84
C SER A 254 18.10 16.28 10.30
N PHE A 255 18.64 17.45 10.64
CA PHE A 255 18.17 18.72 10.09
C PHE A 255 18.32 18.77 8.55
N ILE A 256 19.46 18.35 8.02
CA ILE A 256 19.70 18.35 6.57
C ILE A 256 18.78 17.33 5.89
N THR A 257 18.69 16.11 6.43
CA THR A 257 17.89 15.04 5.81
C THR A 257 16.38 15.32 5.88
N GLN A 258 15.88 15.92 6.96
CA GLN A 258 14.43 16.15 7.16
C GLN A 258 13.95 17.51 6.64
N ILE A 259 14.77 18.57 6.69
CA ILE A 259 14.34 19.93 6.33
C ILE A 259 14.89 20.36 4.97
N ILE A 260 16.15 20.04 4.68
CA ILE A 260 16.82 20.53 3.46
C ILE A 260 16.56 19.62 2.26
N PHE A 261 16.73 18.29 2.39
CA PHE A 261 16.56 17.36 1.27
C PHE A 261 15.20 17.48 0.57
N PRO A 262 14.05 17.49 1.28
CA PRO A 262 12.75 17.57 0.63
C PRO A 262 12.60 18.83 -0.23
N LYS A 263 13.21 19.96 0.17
CA LYS A 263 13.11 21.22 -0.57
C LYS A 263 14.18 21.39 -1.64
N ALA A 264 15.41 20.92 -1.38
CA ALA A 264 16.55 21.13 -2.25
C ALA A 264 16.54 20.23 -3.49
N LEU A 265 15.96 19.02 -3.36
CA LEU A 265 15.99 17.96 -4.38
C LEU A 265 14.75 17.95 -5.29
N GLN A 266 13.69 18.69 -4.94
CA GLN A 266 12.47 18.82 -5.76
C GLN A 266 12.61 19.82 -6.93
N LEU A 267 13.80 20.39 -7.17
CA LEU A 267 13.96 21.40 -8.23
C LEU A 267 14.02 20.76 -9.62
N PRO A 268 13.29 21.31 -10.62
CA PRO A 268 13.24 20.76 -11.99
C PRO A 268 14.61 20.62 -12.68
N ALA A 269 15.61 21.41 -12.28
CA ALA A 269 16.96 21.37 -12.84
C ALA A 269 17.77 20.12 -12.43
N LEU A 270 17.25 19.28 -11.54
CA LEU A 270 17.82 18.01 -11.12
C LEU A 270 16.97 16.89 -11.74
N ALA A 271 17.28 16.51 -12.98
CA ALA A 271 16.75 15.29 -13.58
C ALA A 271 17.74 14.15 -13.31
N VAL A 272 17.26 13.01 -12.84
CA VAL A 272 18.07 11.79 -12.72
C VAL A 272 17.66 10.82 -13.81
N SER A 273 18.63 10.30 -14.55
CA SER A 273 18.45 9.21 -15.50
C SER A 273 19.25 8.04 -14.99
N LEU A 274 18.62 6.88 -14.85
CA LEU A 274 19.28 5.62 -14.50
C LEU A 274 19.39 4.73 -15.76
N PRO A 275 20.42 3.90 -15.87
CA PRO A 275 20.47 2.85 -16.89
C PRO A 275 19.42 1.79 -16.58
N GLY A 276 18.83 1.20 -17.62
CA GLY A 276 17.78 0.18 -17.48
C GLY A 276 16.40 0.74 -17.11
N ARG A 277 15.42 -0.16 -17.01
CA ARG A 277 14.01 0.15 -16.70
C ARG A 277 13.63 -0.12 -15.24
N MET A 278 14.43 -0.94 -14.56
CA MET A 278 14.33 -1.21 -13.13
C MET A 278 15.66 -0.90 -12.45
N ALA A 279 15.60 -0.47 -11.19
CA ALA A 279 16.79 -0.21 -10.39
C ALA A 279 16.53 -0.50 -8.92
N LEU A 280 17.33 -1.38 -8.34
CA LEU A 280 17.35 -1.60 -6.90
C LEU A 280 18.39 -0.68 -6.26
N LEU A 281 17.91 0.23 -5.42
CA LEU A 281 18.74 1.12 -4.63
C LEU A 281 19.30 0.40 -3.40
N PRO A 282 20.47 0.79 -2.90
CA PRO A 282 21.14 0.09 -1.79
C PRO A 282 20.43 0.20 -0.43
N ASN A 283 19.33 0.94 -0.32
CA ASN A 283 18.44 0.93 0.85
C ASN A 283 17.27 -0.06 0.70
N ASN A 284 17.38 -1.03 -0.21
CA ASN A 284 16.33 -2.00 -0.57
C ASN A 284 15.06 -1.34 -1.14
N THR A 285 15.22 -0.30 -1.96
CA THR A 285 14.11 0.32 -2.70
C THR A 285 14.19 -0.07 -4.17
N LEU A 286 13.19 -0.79 -4.67
CA LEU A 286 13.08 -1.18 -6.08
C LEU A 286 12.27 -0.14 -6.83
N ILE A 287 12.93 0.51 -7.78
CA ILE A 287 12.32 1.45 -8.71
C ILE A 287 11.94 0.70 -9.97
N ILE A 288 10.68 0.82 -10.38
CA ILE A 288 10.17 0.29 -11.65
C ILE A 288 9.65 1.48 -12.44
N ARG A 289 10.41 1.87 -13.48
CA ARG A 289 10.03 3.02 -14.32
C ARG A 289 9.09 2.62 -15.44
N GLU A 290 9.38 1.50 -16.08
CA GLU A 290 8.60 0.99 -17.21
C GLU A 290 8.34 -0.51 -17.00
N LEU A 291 7.14 -0.96 -17.31
CA LEU A 291 6.76 -2.37 -17.34
C LEU A 291 7.30 -3.02 -18.62
N ASP A 292 8.50 -3.57 -18.54
CA ASP A 292 9.14 -4.33 -19.62
C ASP A 292 8.94 -5.82 -19.43
N LYS A 293 8.49 -6.50 -20.49
CA LYS A 293 8.21 -7.94 -20.49
C LYS A 293 9.35 -8.77 -19.89
N ASN A 294 10.58 -8.64 -20.40
CA ASN A 294 11.69 -9.49 -19.98
C ASN A 294 12.11 -9.23 -18.52
N ALA A 295 12.16 -7.96 -18.12
CA ALA A 295 12.49 -7.60 -16.74
C ALA A 295 11.41 -8.08 -15.76
N ILE A 296 10.13 -7.95 -16.14
CA ILE A 296 8.98 -8.35 -15.35
C ILE A 296 8.92 -9.88 -15.20
N GLU A 297 9.05 -10.64 -16.29
CA GLU A 297 9.08 -12.11 -16.24
C GLU A 297 10.20 -12.64 -15.33
N SER A 298 11.33 -11.94 -15.27
CA SER A 298 12.46 -12.31 -14.42
C SER A 298 12.25 -11.96 -12.93
N VAL A 299 11.82 -10.74 -12.62
CA VAL A 299 11.78 -10.23 -11.23
C VAL A 299 10.51 -10.64 -10.49
N SER A 300 9.41 -10.79 -11.20
CA SER A 300 8.07 -10.91 -10.60
C SER A 300 7.81 -12.21 -9.84
N PRO A 301 8.32 -13.38 -10.24
CA PRO A 301 8.19 -14.60 -9.43
C PRO A 301 8.74 -14.41 -8.01
N THR A 302 9.95 -13.84 -7.89
CA THR A 302 10.57 -13.55 -6.59
C THR A 302 9.83 -12.44 -5.86
N LEU A 303 9.44 -11.37 -6.56
CA LEU A 303 8.73 -10.25 -5.94
C LEU A 303 7.35 -10.67 -5.40
N GLY A 304 6.54 -11.38 -6.19
CA GLY A 304 5.23 -11.89 -5.78
C GLY A 304 5.34 -12.81 -4.57
N ARG A 305 6.35 -13.70 -4.53
CA ARG A 305 6.65 -14.53 -3.36
C ARG A 305 6.91 -13.69 -2.12
N LEU A 306 7.74 -12.66 -2.22
CA LEU A 306 8.09 -11.80 -1.09
C LEU A 306 6.89 -10.98 -0.62
N MET A 307 6.03 -10.53 -1.53
CA MET A 307 4.79 -9.79 -1.21
C MET A 307 3.83 -10.67 -0.41
N VAL A 308 3.56 -11.89 -0.87
CA VAL A 308 2.65 -12.80 -0.16
C VAL A 308 3.29 -13.29 1.15
N ARG A 309 4.58 -13.61 1.15
CA ARG A 309 5.30 -14.06 2.36
C ARG A 309 5.40 -12.99 3.45
N SER A 310 5.38 -11.70 3.12
CA SER A 310 5.40 -10.64 4.13
C SER A 310 4.09 -10.57 4.94
N TYR A 311 3.04 -11.23 4.45
CA TYR A 311 1.70 -11.17 5.01
C TYR A 311 1.28 -12.48 5.69
N PHE A 312 1.62 -13.63 5.11
CA PHE A 312 1.14 -14.94 5.55
C PHE A 312 2.23 -15.79 6.22
N ASN A 313 1.79 -16.85 6.91
CA ASN A 313 2.70 -17.83 7.49
C ASN A 313 3.54 -18.51 6.38
N PRO A 314 4.89 -18.52 6.47
CA PRO A 314 5.75 -19.10 5.45
C PRO A 314 5.45 -20.56 5.10
N LYS A 315 4.81 -21.34 5.99
CA LYS A 315 4.44 -22.73 5.72
C LYS A 315 3.43 -22.90 4.57
N TYR A 316 2.66 -21.85 4.26
CA TYR A 316 1.67 -21.85 3.18
C TYR A 316 2.25 -21.34 1.85
N ILE A 317 3.46 -20.78 1.88
CA ILE A 317 4.04 -20.09 0.73
C ILE A 317 4.88 -21.06 -0.08
N LYS A 318 4.46 -21.31 -1.32
CA LYS A 318 5.20 -22.12 -2.29
C LYS A 318 6.41 -21.37 -2.85
N GLU A 319 7.28 -22.14 -3.49
CA GLU A 319 8.41 -21.62 -4.27
C GLU A 319 7.95 -20.79 -5.48
N GLU A 320 8.88 -20.22 -6.22
CA GLU A 320 8.55 -19.27 -7.29
C GLU A 320 7.85 -19.96 -8.48
N PRO A 321 6.70 -19.44 -8.96
CA PRO A 321 6.02 -19.92 -10.15
C PRO A 321 6.75 -19.48 -11.42
N THR A 322 6.35 -20.05 -12.56
CA THR A 322 6.72 -19.50 -13.87
C THR A 322 5.81 -18.30 -14.15
N LEU A 323 6.37 -17.15 -14.55
CA LEU A 323 5.59 -16.00 -14.95
C LEU A 323 5.75 -15.74 -16.44
N SER A 324 4.63 -15.56 -17.14
CA SER A 324 4.56 -15.27 -18.58
C SER A 324 3.75 -14.00 -18.80
N VAL A 325 4.33 -13.06 -19.54
CA VAL A 325 3.64 -11.83 -19.94
C VAL A 325 3.00 -12.05 -21.30
N MET A 326 1.68 -11.90 -21.35
CA MET A 326 0.89 -12.03 -22.57
C MET A 326 0.49 -10.67 -23.15
N GLY A 327 0.31 -10.63 -24.46
CA GLY A 327 -0.34 -9.48 -25.10
C GLY A 327 -1.85 -9.49 -24.85
N ARG A 328 -2.50 -8.32 -24.82
CA ARG A 328 -3.96 -8.21 -24.58
C ARG A 328 -4.79 -9.09 -25.51
N GLN A 329 -4.45 -9.16 -26.80
CA GLN A 329 -5.18 -10.01 -27.76
C GLN A 329 -4.98 -11.51 -27.51
N GLU A 330 -3.79 -11.90 -27.06
CA GLU A 330 -3.50 -13.29 -26.68
C GLU A 330 -4.30 -13.67 -25.43
N TYR A 331 -4.39 -12.76 -24.47
CA TYR A 331 -5.19 -12.92 -23.26
C TYR A 331 -6.69 -13.02 -23.56
N LEU A 332 -7.23 -12.12 -24.39
CA LEU A 332 -8.64 -12.15 -24.77
C LEU A 332 -9.02 -13.45 -25.46
N LYS A 333 -8.17 -13.93 -26.38
CA LYS A 333 -8.38 -15.24 -27.02
C LYS A 333 -8.35 -16.38 -26.02
N TYR A 334 -7.37 -16.40 -25.13
CA TYR A 334 -7.27 -17.43 -24.10
C TYR A 334 -8.50 -17.44 -23.17
N ARG A 335 -9.01 -16.25 -22.80
CA ARG A 335 -10.24 -16.12 -22.03
C ARG A 335 -11.47 -16.62 -22.79
N GLU A 336 -11.57 -16.31 -24.08
CA GLU A 336 -12.65 -16.84 -24.93
C GLU A 336 -12.63 -18.37 -24.96
N ASP A 337 -11.45 -18.98 -25.09
CA ASP A 337 -11.28 -20.44 -25.05
C ASP A 337 -11.74 -21.02 -23.69
N LEU A 338 -11.34 -20.41 -22.56
CA LEU A 338 -11.84 -20.82 -21.22
C LEU A 338 -13.36 -20.66 -21.07
N ILE A 339 -13.93 -19.57 -21.56
CA ILE A 339 -15.38 -19.36 -21.52
C ILE A 339 -16.09 -20.44 -22.34
N ASN A 340 -15.53 -20.85 -23.49
CA ASN A 340 -16.09 -21.94 -24.29
C ASN A 340 -16.07 -23.29 -23.54
N GLU A 341 -14.98 -23.61 -22.84
CA GLU A 341 -14.89 -24.81 -22.02
C GLU A 341 -15.94 -24.80 -20.89
N GLN A 342 -16.12 -23.66 -20.22
CA GLN A 342 -17.16 -23.48 -19.20
C GLN A 342 -18.58 -23.65 -19.77
N LEU A 343 -18.84 -23.12 -20.97
CA LEU A 343 -20.13 -23.30 -21.63
C LEU A 343 -20.41 -24.78 -21.96
N GLU A 344 -19.38 -25.54 -22.34
CA GLU A 344 -19.52 -26.99 -22.60
C GLU A 344 -19.85 -27.76 -21.32
N GLU A 345 -19.20 -27.44 -20.20
CA GLU A 345 -19.52 -28.03 -18.90
C GLU A 345 -20.98 -27.72 -18.48
N LEU A 346 -21.42 -26.48 -18.66
CA LEU A 346 -22.80 -26.07 -18.38
C LEU A 346 -23.82 -26.79 -19.25
N ASP A 347 -23.53 -26.93 -20.54
CA ASP A 347 -24.37 -27.71 -21.45
C ASP A 347 -24.48 -29.17 -20.98
N GLY A 348 -23.39 -29.75 -20.46
CA GLY A 348 -23.39 -31.07 -19.81
C GLY A 348 -24.28 -31.16 -18.56
N HIS A 349 -24.25 -30.14 -17.70
CA HIS A 349 -25.12 -30.06 -16.52
C HIS A 349 -26.60 -29.88 -16.89
N ILE A 350 -26.90 -29.01 -17.86
CA ILE A 350 -28.27 -28.81 -18.39
C ILE A 350 -28.83 -30.11 -18.96
N ALA A 351 -28.03 -30.86 -19.73
CA ALA A 351 -28.41 -32.15 -20.27
C ALA A 351 -28.69 -33.19 -19.15
N THR A 352 -27.88 -33.19 -18.09
CA THR A 352 -28.10 -34.07 -16.93
C THR A 352 -29.38 -33.70 -16.17
N ALA A 353 -29.62 -32.42 -15.92
CA ALA A 353 -30.86 -31.95 -15.30
C ALA A 353 -32.08 -32.35 -16.14
N GLN A 354 -32.02 -32.22 -17.47
CA GLN A 354 -33.10 -32.65 -18.36
C GLN A 354 -33.37 -34.17 -18.28
N ARG A 355 -32.33 -35.00 -18.15
CA ARG A 355 -32.48 -36.44 -17.96
C ARG A 355 -33.16 -36.78 -16.63
N ILE A 356 -32.81 -36.09 -15.54
CA ILE A 356 -33.43 -36.28 -14.22
C ILE A 356 -34.92 -35.85 -14.27
N ILE A 357 -35.22 -34.71 -14.92
CA ILE A 357 -36.60 -34.25 -15.15
C ILE A 357 -37.42 -35.33 -15.89
N ASN A 358 -36.84 -35.94 -16.93
CA ASN A 358 -37.52 -37.00 -17.68
C ASN A 358 -37.77 -38.25 -16.81
N GLN A 359 -36.86 -38.59 -15.90
CA GLN A 359 -37.04 -39.68 -14.93
C GLN A 359 -38.14 -39.38 -13.92
N ALA A 360 -38.19 -38.15 -13.38
CA ALA A 360 -39.26 -37.72 -12.48
C ALA A 360 -40.64 -37.76 -13.16
N TYR A 361 -40.73 -37.37 -14.43
CA TYR A 361 -41.97 -37.55 -15.21
C TYR A 361 -42.37 -39.02 -15.37
N ALA A 362 -41.40 -39.93 -15.53
CA ALA A 362 -41.69 -41.36 -15.62
C ALA A 362 -42.22 -41.91 -14.29
N ALA A 363 -41.60 -41.56 -13.17
CA ALA A 363 -42.03 -41.96 -11.83
C ALA A 363 -43.45 -41.46 -11.49
N ILE A 364 -43.72 -40.17 -11.76
CA ILE A 364 -45.08 -39.58 -11.61
C ILE A 364 -46.13 -40.37 -12.42
N ASN A 365 -45.79 -40.84 -13.61
CA ASN A 365 -46.71 -41.63 -14.42
C ASN A 365 -46.89 -43.05 -13.87
N GLU A 366 -45.84 -43.65 -13.30
CA GLU A 366 -45.90 -44.93 -12.60
C GLU A 366 -46.81 -44.84 -11.36
N ASP A 367 -46.64 -43.82 -10.53
CA ASP A 367 -47.47 -43.60 -9.34
C ASP A 367 -48.95 -43.45 -9.72
N ARG A 368 -49.23 -42.63 -10.74
CA ARG A 368 -50.60 -42.44 -11.25
C ARG A 368 -51.20 -43.75 -11.77
N ALA A 369 -50.41 -44.58 -12.45
CA ALA A 369 -50.87 -45.90 -12.89
C ALA A 369 -51.10 -46.85 -11.71
N GLY A 370 -50.24 -46.82 -10.69
CA GLY A 370 -50.40 -47.58 -9.44
C GLY A 370 -51.69 -47.23 -8.70
N ILE A 371 -51.98 -45.93 -8.55
CA ILE A 371 -53.24 -45.43 -7.97
C ILE A 371 -54.43 -45.94 -8.79
N ALA A 372 -54.43 -45.72 -10.11
CA ALA A 372 -55.54 -46.12 -10.98
C ALA A 372 -55.80 -47.63 -10.97
N ASN A 373 -54.74 -48.45 -10.98
CA ASN A 373 -54.85 -49.91 -10.93
C ASN A 373 -55.45 -50.39 -9.61
N ASN A 374 -55.04 -49.83 -8.46
CA ASN A 374 -55.63 -50.18 -7.16
C ASN A 374 -57.08 -49.70 -7.05
N GLN A 375 -57.43 -48.52 -7.58
CA GLN A 375 -58.81 -48.04 -7.64
C GLN A 375 -59.72 -49.01 -8.44
N ALA A 376 -59.27 -49.47 -9.60
CA ALA A 376 -60.01 -50.47 -10.39
C ALA A 376 -60.11 -51.84 -9.67
N ALA A 377 -59.06 -52.24 -8.94
CA ALA A 377 -59.07 -53.48 -8.18
C ALA A 377 -60.05 -53.45 -6.99
N ILE A 378 -60.25 -52.28 -6.35
CA ILE A 378 -61.23 -52.11 -5.26
C ILE A 378 -62.64 -52.38 -5.76
N GLU A 379 -63.05 -51.85 -6.91
CA GLU A 379 -64.39 -52.09 -7.47
C GLU A 379 -64.64 -53.59 -7.68
N SER A 380 -63.66 -54.28 -8.25
CA SER A 380 -63.71 -55.73 -8.46
C SER A 380 -63.74 -56.51 -7.15
N ALA A 381 -62.94 -56.09 -6.16
CA ALA A 381 -62.89 -56.73 -4.84
C ALA A 381 -64.18 -56.55 -4.05
N ILE A 382 -64.83 -55.38 -4.13
CA ILE A 382 -66.15 -55.13 -3.53
C ILE A 382 -67.20 -56.04 -4.16
N SER A 383 -67.21 -56.15 -5.50
CA SER A 383 -68.13 -57.05 -6.21
C SER A 383 -67.92 -58.51 -5.81
N ASN A 384 -66.67 -58.96 -5.69
CA ASN A 384 -66.33 -60.33 -5.28
C ASN A 384 -66.71 -60.59 -3.82
N ARG A 385 -66.40 -59.65 -2.91
CA ARG A 385 -66.81 -59.72 -1.50
C ARG A 385 -68.31 -59.94 -1.37
N ASP A 386 -69.09 -59.11 -2.06
CA ASP A 386 -70.55 -59.14 -1.96
C ASP A 386 -71.09 -60.44 -2.58
N SER A 387 -70.55 -60.87 -3.73
CA SER A 387 -70.90 -62.15 -4.37
C SER A 387 -70.61 -63.35 -3.46
N ASP A 388 -69.39 -63.45 -2.93
CA ASP A 388 -68.94 -64.57 -2.09
C ASP A 388 -69.70 -64.61 -0.76
N TYR A 389 -69.96 -63.45 -0.16
CA TYR A 389 -70.78 -63.36 1.05
C TYR A 389 -72.21 -63.80 0.81
N GLN A 390 -72.87 -63.33 -0.27
CA GLN A 390 -74.24 -63.74 -0.62
C GLN A 390 -74.32 -65.24 -0.94
N TYR A 391 -73.33 -65.78 -1.66
CA TYR A 391 -73.22 -67.21 -1.87
C TYR A 391 -73.10 -67.95 -0.54
N CYS A 392 -72.22 -67.53 0.37
CA CYS A 392 -72.06 -68.14 1.69
C CYS A 392 -73.37 -68.13 2.50
N MET A 393 -74.11 -67.02 2.47
CA MET A 393 -75.38 -66.87 3.19
C MET A 393 -76.51 -67.73 2.60
N SER A 394 -76.50 -67.99 1.29
CA SER A 394 -77.57 -68.69 0.57
C SER A 394 -77.25 -70.16 0.23
N ALA A 395 -76.01 -70.60 0.41
CA ALA A 395 -75.60 -71.97 0.14
C ALA A 395 -76.15 -72.91 1.22
N GLY A 396 -76.92 -73.91 0.80
CA GLY A 396 -77.56 -74.87 1.69
C GLY A 396 -78.46 -75.84 0.92
N TYR A 397 -79.22 -76.63 1.67
CA TYR A 397 -80.19 -77.56 1.12
C TYR A 397 -81.51 -77.51 1.89
N SER A 398 -82.60 -77.78 1.18
CA SER A 398 -83.94 -77.84 1.79
C SER A 398 -84.23 -79.25 2.29
N SER A 399 -84.52 -79.40 3.59
CA SER A 399 -84.99 -80.64 4.19
C SER A 399 -86.51 -80.61 4.35
N TYR A 400 -87.19 -81.67 3.91
CA TYR A 400 -88.64 -81.80 4.03
C TYR A 400 -89.15 -81.66 5.48
N TYR A 401 -88.34 -82.04 6.47
CA TYR A 401 -88.73 -82.06 7.88
C TYR A 401 -88.30 -80.83 8.70
N PHE A 402 -87.27 -80.10 8.26
CA PHE A 402 -86.63 -79.04 9.07
C PHE A 402 -86.50 -77.69 8.34
N GLY A 403 -87.00 -77.57 7.12
CA GLY A 403 -86.86 -76.35 6.32
C GLY A 403 -85.47 -76.23 5.68
N PHE A 404 -85.08 -75.00 5.33
CA PHE A 404 -83.78 -74.73 4.70
C PHE A 404 -82.65 -74.80 5.72
N TYR A 405 -81.65 -75.63 5.45
CA TYR A 405 -80.44 -75.77 6.26
C TYR A 405 -79.23 -75.21 5.50
N ARG A 406 -78.55 -74.23 6.09
CA ARG A 406 -77.36 -73.58 5.50
C ARG A 406 -76.12 -74.45 5.65
N TYR A 407 -75.25 -74.43 4.65
CA TYR A 407 -73.95 -75.12 4.70
C TYR A 407 -72.95 -74.42 5.63
N TYR A 408 -73.01 -73.09 5.70
CA TYR A 408 -72.07 -72.26 6.45
C TYR A 408 -72.79 -71.49 7.57
N SER A 409 -72.12 -71.35 8.70
CA SER A 409 -72.57 -70.51 9.82
C SER A 409 -72.41 -69.02 9.52
N ASP A 410 -73.11 -68.18 10.28
CA ASP A 410 -72.96 -66.72 10.17
C ASP A 410 -71.52 -66.28 10.50
N ALA A 411 -70.85 -66.95 11.43
CA ALA A 411 -69.46 -66.66 11.78
C ALA A 411 -68.50 -66.94 10.62
N GLU A 412 -68.70 -68.03 9.87
CA GLU A 412 -67.89 -68.36 8.69
C GLU A 412 -68.11 -67.36 7.55
N CYS A 413 -69.35 -66.99 7.26
CA CYS A 413 -69.63 -65.98 6.23
C CYS A 413 -69.10 -64.60 6.62
N GLN A 414 -69.19 -64.23 7.89
CA GLN A 414 -68.59 -62.98 8.38
C GLN A 414 -67.06 -62.99 8.29
N ALA A 415 -66.42 -64.13 8.52
CA ALA A 415 -64.97 -64.27 8.35
C ALA A 415 -64.55 -64.05 6.89
N GLU A 416 -65.29 -64.56 5.91
CA GLU A 416 -65.01 -64.34 4.49
C GLU A 416 -65.22 -62.88 4.08
N TYR A 417 -66.30 -62.24 4.59
CA TYR A 417 -66.52 -60.81 4.39
C TYR A 417 -65.37 -59.96 4.96
N ASN A 418 -64.91 -60.30 6.16
CA ASN A 418 -63.80 -59.60 6.82
C ASN A 418 -62.47 -59.82 6.09
N ARG A 419 -62.23 -61.02 5.53
CA ARG A 419 -61.05 -61.31 4.70
C ARG A 419 -61.01 -60.38 3.49
N TRP A 420 -62.12 -60.24 2.77
CA TRP A 420 -62.20 -59.34 1.63
C TRP A 420 -62.05 -57.87 2.04
N ASN A 421 -62.62 -57.44 3.17
CA ASN A 421 -62.36 -56.09 3.69
C ASN A 421 -60.88 -55.86 3.95
N SER A 422 -60.16 -56.83 4.52
CA SER A 422 -58.71 -56.72 4.70
C SER A 422 -57.94 -56.57 3.38
N ILE A 423 -58.40 -57.20 2.29
CA ILE A 423 -57.81 -57.02 0.95
C ILE A 423 -58.09 -55.61 0.42
N ILE A 424 -59.33 -55.14 0.57
CA ILE A 424 -59.75 -53.79 0.17
C ILE A 424 -58.98 -52.72 0.96
N ASP A 425 -58.83 -52.90 2.27
CA ASP A 425 -58.05 -52.02 3.14
C ASP A 425 -56.58 -51.97 2.69
N GLY A 426 -56.00 -53.11 2.29
CA GLY A 426 -54.66 -53.14 1.70
C GLY A 426 -54.54 -52.37 0.38
N TYR A 427 -55.58 -52.35 -0.46
CA TYR A 427 -55.60 -51.49 -1.64
C TYR A 427 -55.70 -50.00 -1.29
N TYR A 428 -56.46 -49.63 -0.25
CA TYR A 428 -56.50 -48.25 0.23
C TYR A 428 -55.15 -47.79 0.80
N GLU A 429 -54.46 -48.65 1.56
CA GLU A 429 -53.11 -48.37 2.07
C GLU A 429 -52.11 -48.18 0.91
N ASN A 430 -52.13 -49.07 -0.09
CA ASN A 430 -51.30 -48.91 -1.28
C ASN A 430 -51.58 -47.57 -2.01
N ILE A 431 -52.85 -47.19 -2.19
CA ILE A 431 -53.21 -45.91 -2.82
C ILE A 431 -52.62 -44.75 -2.01
N TYR A 432 -52.75 -44.77 -0.69
CA TYR A 432 -52.19 -43.72 0.17
C TYR A 432 -50.66 -43.62 0.01
N ASP A 433 -49.94 -44.74 -0.01
CA ASP A 433 -48.49 -44.75 -0.21
C ASP A 433 -48.09 -44.19 -1.59
N TRP A 434 -48.81 -44.57 -2.65
CA TRP A 434 -48.59 -44.02 -3.99
C TRP A 434 -48.92 -42.52 -4.07
N GLU A 435 -49.95 -42.04 -3.37
CA GLU A 435 -50.27 -40.61 -3.30
C GLU A 435 -49.16 -39.82 -2.58
N GLN A 436 -48.54 -40.39 -1.53
CA GLN A 436 -47.38 -39.78 -0.88
C GLN A 436 -46.18 -39.71 -1.82
N ALA A 437 -45.86 -40.82 -2.51
CA ALA A 437 -44.80 -40.86 -3.51
C ALA A 437 -45.02 -39.82 -4.63
N LEU A 438 -46.24 -39.76 -5.17
CA LEU A 438 -46.62 -38.80 -6.21
C LEU A 438 -46.40 -37.35 -5.79
N ASN A 439 -46.75 -37.00 -4.55
CA ASN A 439 -46.54 -35.65 -4.03
C ASN A 439 -45.05 -35.31 -3.91
N VAL A 440 -44.23 -36.26 -3.44
CA VAL A 440 -42.78 -36.10 -3.35
C VAL A 440 -42.17 -35.92 -4.75
N ASP A 441 -42.56 -36.76 -5.71
CA ASP A 441 -42.02 -36.69 -7.07
C ASP A 441 -42.45 -35.42 -7.82
N GLN A 442 -43.66 -34.92 -7.59
CA GLN A 442 -44.10 -33.62 -8.10
C GLN A 442 -43.30 -32.44 -7.51
N ALA A 443 -42.99 -32.49 -6.20
CA ALA A 443 -42.15 -31.48 -5.57
C ALA A 443 -40.72 -31.51 -6.12
N ASN A 444 -40.13 -32.70 -6.24
CA ASN A 444 -38.81 -32.91 -6.83
C ASN A 444 -38.75 -32.42 -8.28
N LEU A 445 -39.77 -32.71 -9.10
CA LEU A 445 -39.86 -32.23 -10.48
C LEU A 445 -39.80 -30.70 -10.55
N ALA A 446 -40.57 -30.01 -9.70
CA ALA A 446 -40.57 -28.54 -9.66
C ALA A 446 -39.19 -27.98 -9.28
N GLU A 447 -38.48 -28.62 -8.33
CA GLU A 447 -37.12 -28.25 -7.95
C GLU A 447 -36.13 -28.45 -9.10
N TYR A 448 -36.17 -29.60 -9.78
CA TYR A 448 -35.28 -29.88 -10.92
C TYR A 448 -35.53 -28.96 -12.10
N GLN A 449 -36.79 -28.62 -12.39
CA GLN A 449 -37.14 -27.63 -13.41
C GLN A 449 -36.57 -26.26 -13.06
N LYS A 450 -36.74 -25.81 -11.81
CA LYS A 450 -36.16 -24.56 -11.34
C LYS A 450 -34.62 -24.56 -11.48
N ALA A 451 -33.96 -25.65 -11.09
CA ALA A 451 -32.51 -25.80 -11.22
C ALA A 451 -32.04 -25.78 -12.69
N LYS A 452 -32.79 -26.42 -13.61
CA LYS A 452 -32.50 -26.36 -15.04
C LYS A 452 -32.66 -24.94 -15.60
N ASP A 453 -33.75 -24.26 -15.29
CA ASP A 453 -34.01 -22.89 -15.78
C ASP A 453 -32.91 -21.92 -15.33
N ILE A 454 -32.45 -22.12 -14.10
CA ILE A 454 -31.29 -21.48 -13.51
C ILE A 454 -30.02 -21.72 -14.34
N LEU A 455 -29.71 -22.98 -14.66
CA LEU A 455 -28.52 -23.34 -15.45
C LEU A 455 -28.58 -22.75 -16.86
N VAL A 456 -29.77 -22.73 -17.48
CA VAL A 456 -29.97 -22.13 -18.81
C VAL A 456 -29.70 -20.61 -18.76
N ARG A 457 -30.27 -19.89 -17.79
CA ARG A 457 -29.98 -18.46 -17.61
C ARG A 457 -28.50 -18.22 -17.33
N TYR A 458 -27.88 -19.09 -16.54
CA TYR A 458 -26.47 -19.01 -16.20
C TYR A 458 -25.58 -19.20 -17.44
N ARG A 459 -25.89 -20.18 -18.30
CA ARG A 459 -25.23 -20.36 -19.61
C ARG A 459 -25.30 -19.10 -20.46
N ASP A 460 -26.47 -18.47 -20.57
CA ASP A 460 -26.65 -17.25 -21.36
C ASP A 460 -25.75 -16.11 -20.82
N LEU A 461 -25.65 -15.97 -19.50
CA LEU A 461 -24.80 -14.95 -18.87
C LEU A 461 -23.31 -15.19 -19.12
N VAL A 462 -22.82 -16.43 -18.98
CA VAL A 462 -21.43 -16.79 -19.29
C VAL A 462 -21.11 -16.50 -20.75
N GLU A 463 -22.04 -16.79 -21.66
CA GLU A 463 -21.86 -16.51 -23.08
C GLU A 463 -21.69 -15.01 -23.37
N THR A 464 -22.43 -14.13 -22.67
CA THR A 464 -22.26 -12.68 -22.83
C THR A 464 -20.92 -12.14 -22.36
N GLN A 465 -20.17 -12.88 -21.53
CA GLN A 465 -18.85 -12.43 -21.06
C GLN A 465 -17.79 -12.40 -22.17
N LYS A 466 -17.98 -13.15 -23.27
CA LYS A 466 -17.07 -13.16 -24.43
C LYS A 466 -16.88 -11.77 -25.04
N ASP A 467 -17.93 -10.95 -24.99
CA ASP A 467 -17.93 -9.61 -25.59
C ASP A 467 -17.49 -8.51 -24.60
N THR A 468 -17.16 -8.89 -23.35
CA THR A 468 -16.72 -7.95 -22.31
C THR A 468 -15.21 -8.00 -22.14
N THR A 469 -14.55 -6.85 -21.96
CA THR A 469 -13.15 -6.85 -21.51
C THR A 469 -13.14 -7.21 -20.03
N PRO A 470 -12.43 -8.28 -19.62
CA PRO A 470 -12.32 -8.64 -18.22
C PRO A 470 -11.67 -7.53 -17.39
N TYR A 471 -12.11 -7.37 -16.15
CA TYR A 471 -11.47 -6.48 -15.18
C TYR A 471 -10.15 -7.05 -14.66
N GLU A 472 -9.97 -8.37 -14.72
CA GLU A 472 -8.71 -9.05 -14.40
C GLU A 472 -7.77 -9.02 -15.60
N LEU A 473 -6.53 -8.60 -15.33
CA LEU A 473 -5.43 -8.62 -16.30
C LEU A 473 -4.44 -9.75 -15.96
N GLY A 474 -4.92 -10.81 -15.32
CA GLY A 474 -4.15 -11.97 -14.85
C GLY A 474 -4.89 -13.29 -15.04
N LEU A 475 -4.13 -14.38 -14.94
CA LEU A 475 -4.64 -15.73 -14.80
C LEU A 475 -3.57 -16.67 -14.23
N PHE A 476 -3.94 -17.45 -13.22
CA PHE A 476 -3.20 -18.64 -12.81
C PHE A 476 -3.58 -19.85 -13.69
N GLU A 477 -2.59 -20.43 -14.36
CA GLU A 477 -2.68 -21.70 -15.07
C GLU A 477 -2.01 -22.80 -14.24
N GLU A 478 -2.80 -23.79 -13.89
CA GLU A 478 -2.35 -24.91 -13.09
C GLU A 478 -1.24 -25.71 -13.80
N PRO A 479 -0.25 -26.25 -13.06
CA PRO A 479 -0.10 -26.18 -11.60
C PRO A 479 0.80 -25.02 -11.11
N SER A 480 1.44 -24.26 -12.00
CA SER A 480 2.55 -23.37 -11.60
C SER A 480 2.82 -22.16 -12.48
N THR A 481 1.92 -21.81 -13.39
CA THR A 481 2.14 -20.72 -14.34
C THR A 481 1.24 -19.54 -14.01
N ILE A 482 1.81 -18.35 -13.90
CA ILE A 482 1.07 -17.09 -13.78
C ILE A 482 1.19 -16.34 -15.10
N LYS A 483 0.06 -16.03 -15.71
CA LYS A 483 -0.06 -15.22 -16.90
C LYS A 483 -0.53 -13.82 -16.50
N VAL A 484 0.15 -12.80 -16.98
CA VAL A 484 -0.21 -11.39 -16.69
C VAL A 484 -0.20 -10.56 -17.97
N VAL A 485 -1.09 -9.58 -18.05
CA VAL A 485 -1.16 -8.61 -19.13
C VAL A 485 -0.58 -7.29 -18.65
N LEU A 486 0.32 -6.70 -19.44
CA LEU A 486 0.88 -5.38 -19.16
C LEU A 486 0.11 -4.30 -19.93
N GLU A 487 -0.64 -3.47 -19.20
CA GLU A 487 -1.23 -2.25 -19.74
C GLU A 487 -0.46 -1.04 -19.21
N SER A 488 0.28 -0.35 -20.08
CA SER A 488 1.24 0.69 -19.69
C SER A 488 0.71 2.12 -19.80
N THR A 489 -0.60 2.31 -19.99
CA THR A 489 -1.18 3.62 -20.32
C THR A 489 -1.78 4.39 -19.15
N SER A 490 -1.84 3.82 -17.93
CA SER A 490 -2.39 4.50 -16.74
C SER A 490 -1.29 4.95 -15.76
N ASP A 491 -1.56 6.03 -15.02
CA ASP A 491 -0.70 6.50 -13.93
C ASP A 491 -0.63 5.49 -12.75
N THR A 492 -1.56 4.52 -12.72
CA THR A 492 -1.65 3.44 -11.73
C THR A 492 -1.10 2.10 -12.23
N ALA A 493 -0.57 2.03 -13.46
CA ALA A 493 -0.22 0.78 -14.13
C ALA A 493 0.66 -0.16 -13.30
N LEU A 494 1.61 0.39 -12.52
CA LEU A 494 2.44 -0.41 -11.63
C LEU A 494 1.64 -0.98 -10.45
N ALA A 495 0.76 -0.18 -9.84
CA ALA A 495 -0.07 -0.65 -8.73
C ALA A 495 -1.05 -1.72 -9.20
N ASP A 496 -1.69 -1.51 -10.35
CA ASP A 496 -2.60 -2.48 -10.97
C ASP A 496 -1.87 -3.79 -11.30
N TYR A 497 -0.67 -3.69 -11.91
CA TYR A 497 0.20 -4.83 -12.18
C TYR A 497 0.56 -5.62 -10.91
N LEU A 498 1.01 -4.92 -9.86
CA LEU A 498 1.41 -5.57 -8.61
C LEU A 498 0.22 -6.20 -7.89
N ALA A 499 -0.96 -5.61 -8.03
CA ALA A 499 -2.20 -6.14 -7.47
C ALA A 499 -2.59 -7.45 -8.17
N VAL A 500 -2.54 -7.48 -9.51
CA VAL A 500 -2.71 -8.71 -10.30
C VAL A 500 -1.66 -9.75 -9.93
N LEU A 501 -0.38 -9.37 -9.83
CA LEU A 501 0.69 -10.30 -9.46
C LEU A 501 0.43 -10.94 -8.08
N ALA A 502 -0.01 -10.15 -7.10
CA ALA A 502 -0.33 -10.67 -5.77
C ALA A 502 -1.55 -11.61 -5.82
N HIS A 503 -2.59 -11.27 -6.58
CA HIS A 503 -3.79 -12.08 -6.79
C HIS A 503 -3.45 -13.45 -7.39
N GLU A 504 -2.75 -13.47 -8.52
CA GLU A 504 -2.41 -14.73 -9.18
C GLU A 504 -1.40 -15.57 -8.39
N TYR A 505 -0.48 -14.91 -7.65
CA TYR A 505 0.42 -15.64 -6.75
C TYR A 505 -0.34 -16.32 -5.62
N LEU A 506 -1.38 -15.68 -5.09
CA LEU A 506 -2.25 -16.26 -4.06
C LEU A 506 -2.98 -17.51 -4.58
N HIS A 507 -3.55 -17.47 -5.79
CA HIS A 507 -4.10 -18.68 -6.43
C HIS A 507 -3.05 -19.78 -6.53
N TYR A 508 -1.87 -19.47 -7.08
CA TYR A 508 -0.79 -20.44 -7.20
C TYR A 508 -0.38 -21.06 -5.86
N THR A 509 -0.16 -20.22 -4.84
CA THR A 509 0.34 -20.69 -3.55
C THR A 509 -0.71 -21.44 -2.74
N SER A 510 -2.00 -21.15 -2.95
CA SER A 510 -3.11 -21.83 -2.29
C SER A 510 -3.56 -23.09 -3.03
N TYR A 511 -3.26 -23.24 -4.31
CA TYR A 511 -3.60 -24.41 -5.12
C TYR A 511 -3.17 -25.73 -4.44
N VAL A 512 -4.05 -26.73 -4.39
CA VAL A 512 -3.70 -28.07 -3.85
C VAL A 512 -3.76 -29.12 -4.95
N SER A 513 -4.90 -29.21 -5.65
CA SER A 513 -5.17 -30.09 -6.79
C SER A 513 -6.52 -29.72 -7.39
N GLU A 514 -6.78 -30.12 -8.64
CA GLU A 514 -8.11 -30.00 -9.29
C GLU A 514 -9.26 -30.57 -8.41
N GLU A 515 -9.04 -31.73 -7.78
CA GLU A 515 -10.05 -32.39 -6.92
C GLU A 515 -10.27 -31.71 -5.56
N ARG A 516 -9.42 -30.74 -5.20
CA ARG A 516 -9.43 -30.08 -3.89
C ARG A 516 -9.31 -28.58 -4.07
N SER A 517 -10.43 -27.99 -4.45
CA SER A 517 -10.63 -26.56 -4.67
C SER A 517 -11.77 -26.01 -3.81
N LEU A 518 -11.82 -24.70 -3.62
CA LEU A 518 -13.01 -24.04 -3.07
C LEU A 518 -13.98 -23.71 -4.21
N PRO A 519 -15.28 -23.54 -3.91
CA PRO A 519 -16.21 -22.95 -4.87
C PRO A 519 -15.70 -21.59 -5.36
N GLN A 520 -15.83 -21.29 -6.65
CA GLN A 520 -15.21 -20.12 -7.30
C GLN A 520 -15.44 -18.81 -6.53
N PHE A 521 -16.64 -18.60 -5.99
CA PHE A 521 -16.93 -17.41 -5.18
C PHE A 521 -16.03 -17.24 -3.94
N PHE A 522 -15.72 -18.33 -3.24
CA PHE A 522 -14.81 -18.28 -2.09
C PHE A 522 -13.35 -18.28 -2.54
N GLU A 523 -13.02 -18.98 -3.63
CA GLU A 523 -11.67 -18.98 -4.20
C GLU A 523 -11.26 -17.57 -4.63
N GLU A 524 -12.02 -16.95 -5.53
CA GLU A 524 -11.79 -15.57 -5.99
C GLU A 524 -12.00 -14.58 -4.86
N GLY A 525 -13.03 -14.76 -4.05
CA GLY A 525 -13.36 -13.84 -2.97
C GLY A 525 -12.29 -13.72 -1.89
N LEU A 526 -11.72 -14.85 -1.45
CA LEU A 526 -10.63 -14.84 -0.47
C LEU A 526 -9.32 -14.35 -1.11
N THR A 527 -9.07 -14.71 -2.38
CA THR A 527 -7.90 -14.21 -3.12
C THR A 527 -7.95 -12.69 -3.23
N GLU A 528 -9.08 -12.15 -3.65
CA GLU A 528 -9.36 -10.72 -3.80
C GLU A 528 -9.22 -9.97 -2.46
N LEU A 529 -9.82 -10.49 -1.39
CA LEU A 529 -9.70 -9.94 -0.04
C LEU A 529 -8.23 -9.85 0.39
N PHE A 530 -7.47 -10.93 0.21
CA PHE A 530 -6.08 -11.02 0.63
C PHE A 530 -5.13 -10.19 -0.24
N ALA A 531 -5.36 -10.15 -1.55
CA ALA A 531 -4.60 -9.32 -2.48
C ALA A 531 -4.77 -7.83 -2.16
N ARG A 532 -6.01 -7.36 -1.91
CA ARG A 532 -6.28 -5.98 -1.49
C ARG A 532 -5.56 -5.61 -0.21
N GLU A 533 -5.54 -6.49 0.77
CA GLU A 533 -4.82 -6.25 2.03
C GLU A 533 -3.30 -6.15 1.84
N ILE A 534 -2.71 -7.03 1.02
CA ILE A 534 -1.28 -6.95 0.68
C ILE A 534 -1.00 -5.59 0.04
N ILE A 535 -1.77 -5.19 -0.97
CA ILE A 535 -1.47 -3.95 -1.71
C ILE A 535 -1.73 -2.70 -0.87
N ALA A 536 -2.80 -2.67 -0.07
CA ALA A 536 -3.07 -1.55 0.83
C ALA A 536 -1.93 -1.33 1.83
N LYS A 537 -1.33 -2.41 2.33
CA LYS A 537 -0.18 -2.36 3.24
C LYS A 537 1.09 -1.87 2.55
N GLU A 538 1.37 -2.34 1.34
CA GLU A 538 2.67 -2.12 0.67
C GLU A 538 2.72 -0.88 -0.23
N LEU A 539 1.62 -0.53 -0.91
CA LEU A 539 1.56 0.60 -1.84
C LEU A 539 0.79 1.81 -1.30
N HIS A 540 0.14 1.68 -0.13
CA HIS A 540 -0.69 2.72 0.49
C HIS A 540 -1.73 3.34 -0.46
N THR A 541 -2.16 2.56 -1.46
CA THR A 541 -3.10 2.98 -2.49
C THR A 541 -4.29 2.03 -2.45
N PRO A 542 -5.53 2.52 -2.35
CA PRO A 542 -6.69 1.69 -2.58
C PRO A 542 -6.69 1.30 -4.07
N VAL A 543 -6.47 0.03 -4.36
CA VAL A 543 -6.70 -0.52 -5.70
C VAL A 543 -8.03 -1.24 -5.66
N GLY A 544 -8.92 -0.83 -6.56
CA GLY A 544 -10.06 -1.65 -6.95
C GLY A 544 -9.53 -2.81 -7.78
N LEU A 545 -9.19 -3.90 -7.12
CA LEU A 545 -9.02 -5.20 -7.77
C LEU A 545 -10.40 -5.70 -8.29
N GLY A 546 -10.42 -6.83 -9.01
CA GLY A 546 -11.62 -7.34 -9.70
C GLY A 546 -12.82 -7.65 -8.77
N TYR A 547 -13.86 -8.28 -9.31
CA TYR A 547 -14.97 -8.85 -8.53
C TYR A 547 -15.70 -7.91 -7.53
N PRO A 548 -16.22 -6.76 -7.98
CA PRO A 548 -16.92 -5.81 -7.09
C PRO A 548 -18.23 -6.36 -6.50
N SER A 549 -18.78 -7.44 -7.07
CA SER A 549 -19.94 -8.17 -6.52
C SER A 549 -19.56 -9.15 -5.40
N ILE A 550 -18.36 -9.72 -5.41
CA ILE A 550 -17.90 -10.72 -4.41
C ILE A 550 -17.32 -10.03 -3.19
N TYR A 551 -16.49 -9.01 -3.40
CA TYR A 551 -15.72 -8.37 -2.35
C TYR A 551 -16.55 -7.86 -1.15
N PRO A 552 -17.72 -7.22 -1.31
CA PRO A 552 -18.53 -6.75 -0.18
C PRO A 552 -18.97 -7.88 0.77
N ILE A 553 -19.31 -9.04 0.21
CA ILE A 553 -19.70 -10.22 1.00
C ILE A 553 -18.48 -10.79 1.73
N MET A 554 -17.34 -10.88 1.05
CA MET A 554 -16.09 -11.36 1.65
C MET A 554 -15.57 -10.44 2.75
N SER A 555 -15.65 -9.14 2.54
CA SER A 555 -15.34 -8.13 3.56
C SER A 555 -16.20 -8.39 4.79
N LYS A 556 -17.50 -8.66 4.61
CA LYS A 556 -18.37 -8.96 5.74
C LYS A 556 -18.01 -10.26 6.45
N PHE A 557 -17.64 -11.31 5.71
CA PHE A 557 -17.11 -12.54 6.31
C PHE A 557 -15.81 -12.31 7.09
N SER A 558 -14.93 -11.43 6.60
CA SER A 558 -13.67 -11.09 7.29
C SER A 558 -13.85 -10.33 8.60
N GLU A 559 -14.99 -9.64 8.79
CA GLU A 559 -15.35 -9.00 10.06
C GLU A 559 -15.85 -10.01 11.10
N GLU A 560 -16.44 -11.12 10.65
CA GLU A 560 -17.17 -12.08 11.49
C GLU A 560 -16.33 -13.32 11.82
N PHE A 561 -15.45 -13.74 10.91
CA PHE A 561 -14.59 -14.91 11.08
C PHE A 561 -13.15 -14.51 11.42
N SER A 562 -12.46 -15.39 12.16
CA SER A 562 -11.07 -15.13 12.50
C SER A 562 -10.19 -15.20 11.25
N ARG A 563 -9.14 -14.36 11.22
CA ARG A 563 -8.15 -14.38 10.14
C ARG A 563 -7.51 -15.77 9.96
N GLU A 564 -7.21 -16.44 11.07
CA GLU A 564 -6.58 -17.76 11.06
C GLU A 564 -7.48 -18.82 10.39
N ASP A 565 -8.79 -18.76 10.63
CA ASP A 565 -9.75 -19.67 10.01
C ASP A 565 -9.85 -19.43 8.50
N LEU A 566 -9.95 -18.17 8.07
CA LEU A 566 -10.02 -17.82 6.65
C LEU A 566 -8.74 -18.23 5.91
N GLU A 567 -7.57 -17.99 6.49
CA GLU A 567 -6.29 -18.46 5.94
C GLU A 567 -6.23 -19.98 5.84
N ARG A 568 -6.65 -20.68 6.90
CA ARG A 568 -6.68 -22.13 6.89
C ARG A 568 -7.61 -22.66 5.81
N ILE A 569 -8.83 -22.14 5.70
CA ILE A 569 -9.79 -22.51 4.65
C ILE A 569 -9.17 -22.28 3.28
N TYR A 570 -8.56 -21.11 3.06
CA TYR A 570 -7.98 -20.73 1.78
C TYR A 570 -6.81 -21.61 1.35
N PHE A 571 -5.80 -21.79 2.21
CA PHE A 571 -4.58 -22.53 1.85
C PHE A 571 -4.74 -24.05 1.92
N THR A 572 -5.71 -24.55 2.68
CA THR A 572 -5.96 -26.00 2.78
C THR A 572 -7.20 -26.44 2.04
N LYS A 573 -7.96 -25.51 1.44
CA LYS A 573 -9.21 -25.79 0.73
C LYS A 573 -10.16 -26.64 1.58
N ASP A 574 -10.29 -26.28 2.87
CA ASP A 574 -11.09 -27.01 3.87
C ASP A 574 -12.57 -26.58 3.79
N GLU A 575 -13.27 -27.10 2.79
CA GLU A 575 -14.68 -26.78 2.53
C GLU A 575 -15.57 -27.16 3.73
N LYS A 576 -15.25 -28.23 4.45
CA LYS A 576 -16.02 -28.65 5.63
C LYS A 576 -15.95 -27.61 6.74
N LEU A 577 -14.77 -27.06 7.00
CA LEU A 577 -14.62 -25.97 7.96
C LEU A 577 -15.39 -24.73 7.50
N LEU A 578 -15.31 -24.37 6.21
CA LEU A 578 -16.07 -23.26 5.65
C LEU A 578 -17.59 -23.42 5.89
N ILE A 579 -18.15 -24.57 5.52
CA ILE A 579 -19.58 -24.88 5.70
C ILE A 579 -19.95 -24.82 7.18
N SER A 580 -19.11 -25.39 8.05
CA SER A 580 -19.34 -25.39 9.50
C SER A 580 -19.42 -23.97 10.05
N LEU A 581 -18.47 -23.09 9.70
CA LEU A 581 -18.44 -21.70 10.17
C LEU A 581 -19.64 -20.89 9.67
N LEU A 582 -20.01 -21.06 8.40
CA LEU A 582 -21.17 -20.39 7.83
C LEU A 582 -22.47 -20.81 8.52
N ASN A 583 -22.66 -22.10 8.73
CA ASN A 583 -23.87 -22.63 9.38
C ASN A 583 -23.92 -22.26 10.87
N GLU A 584 -22.79 -22.34 11.58
CA GLU A 584 -22.72 -21.94 13.00
C GLU A 584 -23.07 -20.45 13.18
N ARG A 585 -22.61 -19.59 12.27
CA ARG A 585 -22.81 -18.14 12.40
C ARG A 585 -24.17 -17.67 11.92
N TYR A 586 -24.67 -18.22 10.81
CA TYR A 586 -25.84 -17.69 10.10
C TYR A 586 -27.06 -18.64 10.11
N GLY A 587 -26.95 -19.81 10.75
CA GLY A 587 -28.01 -20.80 10.94
C GLY A 587 -27.70 -22.14 10.27
N ASP A 588 -28.13 -23.25 10.88
CA ASP A 588 -27.74 -24.62 10.52
C ASP A 588 -27.98 -25.02 9.04
N SER A 589 -28.93 -24.36 8.35
CA SER A 589 -29.25 -24.58 6.94
C SER A 589 -28.64 -23.54 5.99
N PHE A 590 -27.94 -22.52 6.48
CA PHE A 590 -27.53 -21.35 5.71
C PHE A 590 -26.76 -21.71 4.43
N TRP A 591 -25.79 -22.64 4.52
CA TRP A 591 -25.05 -23.13 3.36
C TRP A 591 -25.97 -23.74 2.32
N ASN A 592 -26.85 -24.66 2.71
CA ASN A 592 -27.75 -25.33 1.78
C ASN A 592 -28.72 -24.34 1.13
N ASP A 593 -29.17 -23.34 1.88
CA ASP A 593 -30.10 -22.30 1.43
C ASP A 593 -29.43 -21.24 0.54
N SER A 594 -28.09 -21.15 0.58
CA SER A 594 -27.34 -20.06 -0.05
C SER A 594 -26.25 -20.48 -1.04
N LYS A 595 -25.85 -21.75 -1.06
CA LYS A 595 -24.80 -22.29 -1.96
C LYS A 595 -25.07 -21.97 -3.41
N TYR A 596 -26.34 -21.97 -3.81
CA TYR A 596 -26.75 -21.62 -5.15
C TYR A 596 -26.39 -20.17 -5.51
N TYR A 597 -26.59 -19.21 -4.60
CA TYR A 597 -26.20 -17.82 -4.82
C TYR A 597 -24.68 -17.67 -4.93
N PHE A 598 -23.91 -18.37 -4.08
CA PHE A 598 -22.46 -18.37 -4.18
C PHE A 598 -21.97 -19.00 -5.49
N GLN A 599 -22.69 -19.97 -6.05
CA GLN A 599 -22.35 -20.53 -7.35
C GLN A 599 -22.59 -19.53 -8.49
N ILE A 600 -23.61 -18.68 -8.42
CA ILE A 600 -23.94 -17.80 -9.56
C ILE A 600 -23.27 -16.42 -9.51
N ILE A 601 -23.05 -15.84 -8.32
CA ILE A 601 -22.55 -14.45 -8.17
C ILE A 601 -21.29 -14.16 -9.00
N PRO A 602 -20.25 -15.02 -9.06
CA PRO A 602 -19.03 -14.76 -9.83
C PRO A 602 -19.28 -14.49 -11.31
N TYR A 603 -20.43 -14.91 -11.83
CA TYR A 603 -20.77 -14.85 -13.24
C TYR A 603 -21.78 -13.74 -13.57
N LEU A 604 -22.35 -13.08 -12.56
CA LEU A 604 -23.30 -12.01 -12.74
C LEU A 604 -22.57 -10.67 -12.90
N GLY A 605 -22.92 -9.91 -13.94
CA GLY A 605 -22.45 -8.55 -14.17
C GLY A 605 -23.51 -7.50 -13.82
N GLY A 606 -23.08 -6.30 -13.41
CA GLY A 606 -23.95 -5.13 -13.30
C GLY A 606 -25.15 -5.32 -12.35
N GLU A 607 -26.32 -4.82 -12.76
CA GLU A 607 -27.54 -4.82 -11.93
C GLU A 607 -28.03 -6.23 -11.55
N ASP A 608 -27.78 -7.26 -12.38
CA ASP A 608 -28.20 -8.64 -12.09
C ASP A 608 -27.48 -9.23 -10.87
N ALA A 609 -26.22 -8.82 -10.64
CA ALA A 609 -25.48 -9.20 -9.44
C ALA A 609 -26.02 -8.48 -8.20
N LEU A 610 -26.52 -7.25 -8.36
CA LEU A 610 -26.84 -6.35 -7.26
C LEU A 610 -27.90 -6.91 -6.32
N ASP A 611 -29.00 -7.41 -6.88
CA ASP A 611 -30.13 -7.94 -6.08
C ASP A 611 -29.72 -9.18 -5.28
N ILE A 612 -28.92 -10.05 -5.88
CA ILE A 612 -28.45 -11.28 -5.25
C ILE A 612 -27.40 -10.97 -4.18
N VAL A 613 -26.45 -10.09 -4.48
CA VAL A 613 -25.44 -9.63 -3.52
C VAL A 613 -26.12 -8.96 -2.32
N ASN A 614 -27.08 -8.07 -2.55
CA ASN A 614 -27.85 -7.43 -1.48
C ASN A 614 -28.69 -8.42 -0.67
N THR A 615 -29.23 -9.46 -1.31
CA THR A 615 -29.94 -10.55 -0.62
C THR A 615 -29.01 -11.31 0.32
N ILE A 616 -27.80 -11.65 -0.13
CA ILE A 616 -26.81 -12.31 0.72
C ILE A 616 -26.35 -11.39 1.84
N LEU A 617 -25.98 -10.14 1.52
CA LEU A 617 -25.58 -9.13 2.51
C LEU A 617 -26.64 -8.98 3.59
N PHE A 618 -27.92 -8.88 3.23
CA PHE A 618 -29.01 -8.85 4.20
C PHE A 618 -29.03 -10.08 5.11
N LYS A 619 -28.90 -11.29 4.56
CA LYS A 619 -28.88 -12.54 5.34
C LYS A 619 -27.71 -12.61 6.32
N ILE A 620 -26.56 -12.04 5.98
CA ILE A 620 -25.35 -12.06 6.81
C ILE A 620 -25.16 -10.79 7.67
N GLY A 621 -26.16 -9.90 7.69
CA GLY A 621 -26.15 -8.66 8.48
C GLY A 621 -25.23 -7.55 7.92
N GLY A 622 -24.94 -7.59 6.63
CA GLY A 622 -24.24 -6.54 5.88
C GLY A 622 -25.17 -5.43 5.40
N ASN A 623 -24.58 -4.30 4.99
CA ASN A 623 -25.32 -3.19 4.38
C ASN A 623 -25.53 -3.45 2.89
N ALA A 624 -26.69 -3.06 2.36
CA ALA A 624 -26.93 -3.09 0.93
C ALA A 624 -25.98 -2.13 0.19
N ILE A 625 -25.46 -2.58 -0.94
CA ILE A 625 -24.65 -1.81 -1.89
C ILE A 625 -25.54 -1.31 -3.05
N LYS A 626 -25.01 -0.36 -3.83
CA LYS A 626 -25.67 0.24 -5.00
C LYS A 626 -24.99 -0.19 -6.29
N ALA A 627 -25.64 0.08 -7.44
CA ALA A 627 -25.07 -0.18 -8.76
C ALA A 627 -23.73 0.54 -8.97
N GLU A 628 -23.56 1.73 -8.38
CA GLU A 628 -22.31 2.50 -8.38
C GLU A 628 -21.14 1.73 -7.73
N ASP A 629 -21.41 0.88 -6.73
CA ASP A 629 -20.41 0.09 -6.01
C ASP A 629 -19.96 -1.15 -6.81
N LEU A 630 -20.71 -1.52 -7.86
CA LEU A 630 -20.40 -2.64 -8.76
C LEU A 630 -19.48 -2.23 -9.93
N VAL A 631 -19.11 -0.96 -9.99
CA VAL A 631 -18.20 -0.40 -10.97
C VAL A 631 -16.84 -0.29 -10.30
N SER A 632 -15.85 -1.07 -10.73
CA SER A 632 -14.48 -0.89 -10.21
C SER A 632 -14.03 0.55 -10.55
N GLU A 633 -13.42 1.27 -9.61
CA GLU A 633 -12.93 2.65 -9.89
C GLU A 633 -11.93 2.70 -11.06
N SER A 634 -11.31 1.55 -11.39
CA SER A 634 -10.45 1.34 -12.58
C SER A 634 -11.18 1.30 -13.92
N SER A 635 -12.52 1.26 -13.95
CA SER A 635 -13.31 1.17 -15.19
C SER A 635 -13.67 2.53 -15.82
N SER A 636 -13.37 3.64 -15.11
CA SER A 636 -13.60 5.01 -15.61
C SER A 636 -12.77 5.39 -16.86
N TRP A 637 -11.90 4.49 -17.33
CA TRP A 637 -11.01 4.66 -18.46
C TRP A 637 -11.57 4.17 -19.82
N SER A 638 -12.84 3.77 -19.89
CA SER A 638 -13.47 3.22 -21.11
C SER A 638 -14.51 4.11 -21.79
N ASN A 639 -14.55 5.41 -21.50
CA ASN A 639 -15.34 6.39 -22.28
C ASN A 639 -14.47 7.35 -23.08
#